data_AF-A0A8S4A376-F1
#
_entry.id   AF-A0A8S4A376-F1
#
_cell.length_a   1.000
_cell.length_b   1.000
_cell.length_c   1.000
_cell.angle_alpha   90.00
_cell.angle_beta   90.00
_cell.angle_gamma   90.00
#
_symmetry.space_group_name_H-M   'P 1'
#
loop_
_entity.id
_entity.type
_entity.pdbx_description
1 polymer ?
#
loop_
_entity_poly.entity_id
_entity_poly.type
_entity_poly.pdbx_seq_one_letter_code
_entity_poly.pdbx_strand_id
1 'polypeptide(L)'
;MEKQEHCEEADDQSFRTQFTRYVREYCTASHNSFTLNERKRDRIVRCLRDSNVETSARFRFWVRSKGFRIVQSQDGEDILALPPKGNDPNDTLFKRVAIIDEFFDIIYAAHSENGHVGQSQTFRAIKAMYALVPRVLIIKFIEMCPQCSNTHSYAMKRKLKLPSSNVISADKLAGQTQNTYAVVKQDPDLLEEAFDESEEATTNQQEVTNALNEILAGKIAGAEIDTEVHVEEEDTGLVTGSVIFPCHLCKEVFSKKKHLQKHIGNHQDFKPSVPLQKVSPSSKKRRLFPQTYNTSFVSRPRRAGQQRIILDVDSSPAAAQAIILAASRPDIDLMAINCVAGRVSVLNACENALRILQVCGREDVHVCRGAEKSLLGLFGKEDNLPGAAWLRKVEGNVQPEHSVSSLIRCVNDNPGEITLVCLGPLTNLALALRLDPLVASHLKEVYIVGGNIEGQGDFSSCAERNFLFDPEAAHIVLQEVKDAVILPYEIGQRHCIPFKHLVTCLNAGTEVSNFLIESVTQEELQLQAKTGVVAPEVFAVAMVIDSTIALEKEKVFATVELKGEYSRGMMVVDQRGYFNKEPNVYIVKNMDLGKTQALFASVFTTPEATEQTTMTVTVSGSNREHLPILYKETRVTIV
;
A
#
# COMPACT_ATOMS: atom_id res chain seq x y z
N MET A 1 8.97 42.07 -32.24
CA MET A 1 9.83 40.87 -32.21
C MET A 1 10.82 41.00 -31.06
N GLU A 2 11.81 41.91 -31.10
CA GLU A 2 12.80 42.08 -30.01
C GLU A 2 12.22 42.13 -28.58
N LYS A 3 11.13 42.88 -28.33
CA LYS A 3 10.47 42.93 -26.99
C LYS A 3 9.74 41.65 -26.56
N GLN A 4 9.52 40.72 -27.47
CA GLN A 4 8.79 39.47 -27.24
C GLN A 4 9.78 38.33 -26.99
N GLU A 5 10.84 38.26 -27.80
CA GLU A 5 12.02 37.41 -27.57
C GLU A 5 12.64 37.68 -26.18
N HIS A 6 12.81 38.96 -25.81
CA HIS A 6 13.40 39.34 -24.52
C HIS A 6 12.51 39.04 -23.29
N CYS A 7 11.23 38.73 -23.48
CA CYS A 7 10.34 38.24 -22.41
C CYS A 7 10.41 36.71 -22.28
N GLU A 8 10.53 35.98 -23.39
CA GLU A 8 10.65 34.51 -23.39
C GLU A 8 12.01 34.07 -22.81
N GLU A 9 13.11 34.75 -23.16
CA GLU A 9 14.44 34.52 -22.57
C GLU A 9 14.46 34.68 -21.04
N ALA A 10 13.70 35.64 -20.51
CA ALA A 10 13.66 35.93 -19.08
C ALA A 10 12.90 34.85 -18.28
N ASP A 11 11.84 34.28 -18.84
CA ASP A 11 11.04 33.24 -18.19
C ASP A 11 11.76 31.88 -18.22
N ASP A 12 12.41 31.53 -19.34
CA ASP A 12 13.23 30.31 -19.43
C ASP A 12 14.45 30.37 -18.49
N GLN A 13 15.07 31.54 -18.30
CA GLN A 13 16.16 31.71 -17.33
C GLN A 13 15.68 31.64 -15.88
N SER A 14 14.46 32.10 -15.59
CA SER A 14 13.78 31.91 -14.29
C SER A 14 13.51 30.43 -14.03
N PHE A 15 12.91 29.73 -15.01
CA PHE A 15 12.63 28.29 -14.96
C PHE A 15 13.91 27.47 -14.75
N ARG A 16 14.97 27.74 -15.52
CA ARG A 16 16.30 27.12 -15.37
C ARG A 16 16.85 27.30 -13.96
N THR A 17 16.74 28.49 -13.39
CA THR A 17 17.20 28.80 -12.03
C THR A 17 16.42 28.03 -10.97
N GLN A 18 15.08 28.00 -11.08
CA GLN A 18 14.20 27.30 -10.14
C GLN A 18 14.41 25.78 -10.19
N PHE A 19 14.48 25.19 -11.38
CA PHE A 19 14.72 23.75 -11.55
C PHE A 19 16.12 23.37 -11.03
N THR A 20 17.15 24.14 -11.36
CA THR A 20 18.52 23.88 -10.88
C THR A 20 18.62 23.94 -9.35
N ARG A 21 17.85 24.82 -8.69
CA ARG A 21 17.73 24.83 -7.22
C ARG A 21 17.12 23.53 -6.71
N TYR A 22 15.99 23.09 -7.27
CA TYR A 22 15.33 21.83 -6.89
C TYR A 22 16.27 20.61 -7.08
N VAL A 23 17.01 20.54 -8.19
CA VAL A 23 17.99 19.46 -8.44
C VAL A 23 19.07 19.42 -7.34
N ARG A 24 19.56 20.58 -6.89
CA ARG A 24 20.56 20.65 -5.80
C ARG A 24 19.98 20.23 -4.45
N GLU A 25 18.74 20.59 -4.15
CA GLU A 25 18.03 20.15 -2.94
C GLU A 25 17.80 18.64 -2.97
N TYR A 26 17.28 18.10 -4.08
CA TYR A 26 17.08 16.66 -4.28
C TYR A 26 18.37 15.84 -4.10
N CYS A 27 19.47 16.30 -4.70
CA CYS A 27 20.77 15.63 -4.62
C CYS A 27 21.52 15.79 -3.28
N THR A 28 21.05 16.67 -2.39
CA THR A 28 21.65 16.85 -1.05
C THR A 28 20.81 16.27 0.07
N ALA A 29 19.47 16.30 -0.04
CA ALA A 29 18.55 15.71 0.93
C ALA A 29 18.50 14.17 0.84
N SER A 30 18.58 13.62 -0.38
CA SER A 30 18.75 12.17 -0.55
C SER A 30 20.22 11.79 -0.51
N HIS A 31 20.61 10.78 0.28
CA HIS A 31 21.94 10.15 0.23
C HIS A 31 22.15 9.33 -1.07
N ASN A 32 21.76 9.88 -2.21
CA ASN A 32 21.68 9.21 -3.49
C ASN A 32 23.09 8.94 -4.05
N SER A 33 23.60 7.73 -3.79
CA SER A 33 24.91 7.30 -4.29
C SER A 33 24.98 7.23 -5.83
N PHE A 34 23.84 7.35 -6.52
CA PHE A 34 23.68 7.13 -7.96
C PHE A 34 23.81 8.37 -8.84
N THR A 35 23.57 9.60 -8.34
CA THR A 35 23.82 10.82 -9.11
C THR A 35 25.31 11.18 -9.12
N LEU A 36 25.73 11.93 -10.15
CA LEU A 36 27.12 12.28 -10.39
C LEU A 36 27.25 13.79 -10.56
N ASN A 37 28.12 14.41 -9.77
CA ASN A 37 28.65 15.74 -10.08
C ASN A 37 29.96 15.59 -10.87
N GLU A 38 30.42 16.70 -11.44
CA GLU A 38 31.65 16.74 -12.23
C GLU A 38 32.86 16.11 -11.50
N ARG A 39 33.11 16.51 -10.25
CA ARG A 39 34.22 15.98 -9.43
C ARG A 39 34.18 14.46 -9.29
N LYS A 40 32.98 13.86 -9.22
CA LYS A 40 32.78 12.40 -9.12
C LYS A 40 32.93 11.73 -10.49
N ARG A 41 32.49 12.35 -11.59
CA ARG A 41 32.79 11.93 -12.97
C ARG A 41 34.30 11.86 -13.20
N ASP A 42 35.04 12.93 -12.91
CA ASP A 42 36.48 12.99 -13.16
C ASP A 42 37.29 12.01 -12.29
N ARG A 43 36.76 11.68 -11.11
CA ARG A 43 37.31 10.63 -10.24
C ARG A 43 37.07 9.23 -10.81
N ILE A 44 35.92 8.98 -11.44
CA ILE A 44 35.64 7.74 -12.17
C ILE A 44 36.57 7.63 -13.38
N VAL A 45 36.67 8.68 -14.20
CA VAL A 45 37.56 8.72 -15.38
C VAL A 45 39.02 8.46 -15.00
N ARG A 46 39.54 9.11 -13.95
CA ARG A 46 40.88 8.83 -13.41
C ARG A 46 41.04 7.38 -12.94
N CYS A 47 40.06 6.84 -12.21
CA CYS A 47 40.07 5.45 -11.75
C CYS A 47 39.99 4.41 -12.90
N LEU A 48 39.43 4.78 -14.05
CA LEU A 48 39.37 3.94 -15.25
C LEU A 48 40.66 4.01 -16.07
N ARG A 49 41.30 5.20 -16.17
CA ARG A 49 42.58 5.40 -16.86
C ARG A 49 43.76 4.80 -16.08
N ASP A 50 43.81 4.98 -14.75
CA ASP A 50 44.79 4.31 -13.88
C ASP A 50 44.15 3.90 -12.54
N SER A 51 44.03 2.59 -12.33
CA SER A 51 43.44 2.03 -11.11
C SER A 51 44.34 2.08 -9.88
N ASN A 52 45.61 2.46 -10.00
CA ASN A 52 46.55 2.64 -8.89
C ASN A 52 46.48 4.03 -8.26
N VAL A 53 46.00 5.04 -8.99
CA VAL A 53 45.82 6.42 -8.49
C VAL A 53 44.69 6.53 -7.45
N GLU A 54 43.69 5.65 -7.53
CA GLU A 54 42.57 5.62 -6.57
C GLU A 54 42.90 4.75 -5.35
N THR A 55 43.10 5.39 -4.20
CA THR A 55 43.43 4.72 -2.93
C THR A 55 42.25 3.99 -2.29
N SER A 56 41.00 4.37 -2.60
CA SER A 56 39.81 3.75 -2.00
C SER A 56 39.42 2.44 -2.70
N ALA A 57 39.75 1.29 -2.09
CA ALA A 57 39.32 -0.03 -2.56
C ALA A 57 37.80 -0.13 -2.76
N ARG A 58 37.00 0.48 -1.86
CA ARG A 58 35.52 0.54 -1.97
C ARG A 58 35.06 1.32 -3.20
N PHE A 59 35.74 2.42 -3.56
CA PHE A 59 35.42 3.19 -4.76
C PHE A 59 35.78 2.40 -6.04
N ARG A 60 36.98 1.79 -6.10
CA ARG A 60 37.39 0.95 -7.24
C ARG A 60 36.44 -0.21 -7.49
N PHE A 61 35.97 -0.88 -6.43
CA PHE A 61 34.96 -1.94 -6.54
C PHE A 61 33.64 -1.40 -7.10
N TRP A 62 33.15 -0.26 -6.60
CA TRP A 62 31.91 0.36 -7.08
C TRP A 62 31.98 0.78 -8.56
N VAL A 63 33.11 1.37 -9.00
CA VAL A 63 33.32 1.73 -10.42
C VAL A 63 33.26 0.49 -11.32
N ARG A 64 33.94 -0.60 -10.94
CA ARG A 64 33.92 -1.87 -11.68
C ARG A 64 32.53 -2.51 -11.68
N SER A 65 31.86 -2.56 -10.53
CA SER A 65 30.52 -3.13 -10.35
C SER A 65 29.45 -2.40 -11.17
N LYS A 66 29.61 -1.09 -11.41
CA LYS A 66 28.70 -0.33 -12.28
C LYS A 66 29.01 -0.49 -13.77
N GLY A 67 30.17 -1.01 -14.15
CA GLY A 67 30.51 -1.29 -15.55
C GLY A 67 30.84 -0.05 -16.39
N PHE A 68 31.27 1.05 -15.76
CA PHE A 68 31.63 2.28 -16.47
C PHE A 68 32.70 2.03 -17.56
N ARG A 69 32.55 2.74 -18.68
CA ARG A 69 33.49 2.79 -19.81
C ARG A 69 33.77 4.23 -20.21
N ILE A 70 34.96 4.45 -20.75
CA ILE A 70 35.29 5.66 -21.49
C ILE A 70 35.13 5.32 -22.97
N VAL A 71 34.40 6.16 -23.69
CA VAL A 71 34.22 6.10 -25.15
C VAL A 71 34.67 7.46 -25.68
N GLN A 72 35.50 7.50 -26.72
CA GLN A 72 35.91 8.79 -27.28
C GLN A 72 34.85 9.31 -28.25
N SER A 73 34.55 10.61 -28.16
CA SER A 73 33.73 11.33 -29.16
C SER A 73 34.45 11.38 -30.51
N GLN A 74 33.72 11.73 -31.56
CA GLN A 74 34.29 12.06 -32.87
C GLN A 74 35.27 13.25 -32.77
N ASP A 75 35.05 14.14 -31.79
CA ASP A 75 35.88 15.32 -31.49
C ASP A 75 37.04 15.03 -30.53
N GLY A 76 37.26 13.76 -30.13
CA GLY A 76 38.36 13.34 -29.24
C GLY A 76 38.08 13.47 -27.73
N GLU A 77 36.90 13.97 -27.34
CA GLU A 77 36.50 14.10 -25.93
C GLU A 77 36.18 12.75 -25.25
N ASP A 78 36.53 12.61 -23.96
CA ASP A 78 36.32 11.39 -23.17
C ASP A 78 34.88 11.32 -22.61
N ILE A 79 34.00 10.60 -23.30
CA ILE A 79 32.62 10.40 -22.86
C ILE A 79 32.55 9.21 -21.88
N LEU A 80 32.12 9.48 -20.65
CA LEU A 80 31.78 8.44 -19.68
C LEU A 80 30.45 7.78 -20.10
N ALA A 81 30.45 6.46 -20.27
CA ALA A 81 29.29 5.69 -20.71
C ALA A 81 29.04 4.45 -19.84
N LEU A 82 27.81 3.94 -19.90
CA LEU A 82 27.39 2.67 -19.30
C LEU A 82 26.90 1.70 -20.38
N PRO A 83 27.20 0.40 -20.27
CA PRO A 83 26.63 -0.62 -21.14
C PRO A 83 25.12 -0.74 -20.91
N PRO A 84 24.36 -1.24 -21.89
CA PRO A 84 22.95 -1.54 -21.70
C PRO A 84 22.76 -2.58 -20.59
N LYS A 85 21.64 -2.47 -19.87
CA LYS A 85 21.21 -3.49 -18.89
C LYS A 85 20.23 -4.41 -19.60
N GLY A 86 20.63 -5.67 -19.80
CA GLY A 86 19.99 -6.64 -20.69
C GLY A 86 18.60 -7.13 -20.27
N ASN A 87 17.62 -6.21 -20.24
CA ASN A 87 16.20 -6.49 -20.06
C ASN A 87 15.37 -6.05 -21.30
N ASP A 88 16.01 -5.50 -22.34
CA ASP A 88 15.39 -5.09 -23.59
C ASP A 88 16.28 -5.56 -24.76
N PRO A 89 15.83 -6.50 -25.61
CA PRO A 89 16.61 -7.01 -26.74
C PRO A 89 17.05 -5.95 -27.75
N ASN A 90 16.39 -4.79 -27.78
CA ASN A 90 16.72 -3.69 -28.69
C ASN A 90 17.73 -2.69 -28.08
N ASP A 91 18.02 -2.77 -26.78
CA ASP A 91 18.94 -1.87 -26.09
C ASP A 91 20.39 -2.35 -26.24
N THR A 92 20.99 -2.12 -27.40
CA THR A 92 22.36 -2.59 -27.74
C THR A 92 23.45 -1.53 -27.58
N LEU A 93 23.07 -0.28 -27.31
CA LEU A 93 23.97 0.88 -27.35
C LEU A 93 24.46 1.31 -25.96
N PHE A 94 25.70 1.80 -25.91
CA PHE A 94 26.26 2.46 -24.72
C PHE A 94 25.60 3.81 -24.48
N LYS A 95 25.20 4.09 -23.25
CA LYS A 95 24.47 5.31 -22.88
C LYS A 95 25.38 6.30 -22.18
N ARG A 96 25.33 7.57 -22.62
CA ARG A 96 26.12 8.68 -22.05
C ARG A 96 25.70 8.90 -20.60
N VAL A 97 26.66 8.95 -19.70
CA VAL A 97 26.40 9.17 -18.28
C VAL A 97 26.19 10.66 -18.04
N ALA A 98 24.96 11.03 -17.69
CA ALA A 98 24.60 12.41 -17.38
C ALA A 98 25.15 12.82 -16.00
N ILE A 99 25.66 14.05 -15.91
CA ILE A 99 25.97 14.69 -14.61
C ILE A 99 24.88 15.69 -14.21
N ILE A 100 24.84 16.01 -12.91
CA ILE A 100 23.85 16.89 -12.27
C ILE A 100 23.70 18.22 -13.01
N ASP A 101 24.81 18.81 -13.44
CA ASP A 101 24.85 20.12 -14.07
C ASP A 101 24.28 20.11 -15.51
N GLU A 102 24.20 18.95 -16.16
CA GLU A 102 23.60 18.74 -17.48
C GLU A 102 22.10 18.39 -17.42
N PHE A 103 21.54 18.10 -16.24
CA PHE A 103 20.17 17.59 -16.13
C PHE A 103 19.12 18.57 -16.68
N PHE A 104 19.32 19.88 -16.56
CA PHE A 104 18.41 20.85 -17.17
C PHE A 104 18.43 20.73 -18.70
N ASP A 105 19.60 20.85 -19.32
CA ASP A 105 19.75 20.87 -20.78
C ASP A 105 19.31 19.53 -21.42
N ILE A 106 19.63 18.39 -20.78
CA ILE A 106 19.20 17.05 -21.23
C ILE A 106 17.67 16.91 -21.22
N ILE A 107 17.00 17.39 -20.15
CA ILE A 107 15.55 17.27 -20.05
C ILE A 107 14.85 18.32 -20.93
N TYR A 108 15.39 19.53 -21.05
CA TYR A 108 14.90 20.58 -21.93
C TYR A 108 14.93 20.13 -23.40
N ALA A 109 16.06 19.60 -23.88
CA ALA A 109 16.16 19.06 -25.24
C ALA A 109 15.18 17.89 -25.47
N ALA A 110 15.08 16.97 -24.51
CA ALA A 110 14.17 15.82 -24.63
C ALA A 110 12.67 16.17 -24.49
N HIS A 111 12.32 17.38 -24.04
CA HIS A 111 10.95 17.80 -23.78
C HIS A 111 10.53 18.99 -24.64
N SER A 112 11.15 20.16 -24.44
CA SER A 112 10.84 21.43 -25.09
C SER A 112 11.18 21.40 -26.59
N GLU A 113 12.41 21.02 -26.96
CA GLU A 113 12.84 20.98 -28.38
C GLU A 113 12.08 19.93 -29.20
N ASN A 114 11.52 18.91 -28.54
CA ASN A 114 10.64 17.92 -29.16
C ASN A 114 9.17 18.37 -29.24
N GLY A 115 8.83 19.60 -28.85
CA GLY A 115 7.47 20.15 -28.91
C GLY A 115 6.61 19.82 -27.68
N HIS A 116 7.19 19.92 -26.47
CA HIS A 116 6.51 19.71 -25.17
C HIS A 116 5.83 18.35 -25.03
N VAL A 117 6.53 17.30 -25.48
CA VAL A 117 6.02 15.92 -25.45
C VAL A 117 5.77 15.42 -24.02
N GLY A 118 4.71 14.63 -23.84
CA GLY A 118 4.28 14.16 -22.52
C GLY A 118 5.31 13.26 -21.82
N GLN A 119 5.17 13.11 -20.49
CA GLN A 119 6.15 12.47 -19.60
C GLN A 119 6.72 11.14 -20.11
N SER A 120 5.87 10.25 -20.66
CA SER A 120 6.28 8.95 -21.20
C SER A 120 7.21 9.04 -22.41
N GLN A 121 7.06 10.07 -23.23
CA GLN A 121 7.86 10.30 -24.44
C GLN A 121 9.18 10.99 -24.11
N THR A 122 9.18 12.02 -23.25
CA THR A 122 10.42 12.62 -22.69
C THR A 122 11.25 11.55 -21.97
N PHE A 123 10.64 10.70 -21.14
CA PHE A 123 11.34 9.62 -20.47
C PHE A 123 11.96 8.61 -21.45
N ARG A 124 11.25 8.27 -22.54
CA ARG A 124 11.75 7.36 -23.58
C ARG A 124 12.95 7.99 -24.33
N ALA A 125 12.86 9.26 -24.70
CA ALA A 125 13.96 9.99 -25.36
C ALA A 125 15.22 10.04 -24.49
N ILE A 126 15.09 10.44 -23.21
CA ILE A 126 16.21 10.47 -22.27
C ILE A 126 16.81 9.08 -22.07
N LYS A 127 15.98 8.04 -21.84
CA LYS A 127 16.45 6.66 -21.60
C LYS A 127 17.11 6.03 -22.84
N ALA A 128 16.86 6.54 -24.05
CA ALA A 128 17.54 6.07 -25.25
C ALA A 128 19.01 6.51 -25.30
N MET A 129 19.32 7.74 -24.90
CA MET A 129 20.65 8.35 -25.06
C MET A 129 21.46 8.42 -23.76
N TYR A 130 20.78 8.59 -22.61
CA TYR A 130 21.40 8.95 -21.34
C TYR A 130 21.14 7.92 -20.23
N ALA A 131 22.12 7.81 -19.33
CA ALA A 131 22.06 7.01 -18.11
C ALA A 131 22.21 7.88 -16.87
N LEU A 132 21.66 7.41 -15.74
CA LEU A 132 21.70 8.03 -14.40
C LEU A 132 20.91 9.35 -14.25
N VAL A 133 20.00 9.68 -15.17
CA VAL A 133 18.98 10.74 -14.96
C VAL A 133 17.82 10.19 -14.11
N PRO A 134 17.53 10.75 -12.91
CA PRO A 134 16.43 10.29 -12.07
C PRO A 134 15.04 10.63 -12.64
N ARG A 135 14.11 9.67 -12.68
CA ARG A 135 12.73 9.88 -13.17
C ARG A 135 11.97 10.99 -12.44
N VAL A 136 12.22 11.16 -11.14
CA VAL A 136 11.62 12.24 -10.32
C VAL A 136 11.98 13.62 -10.87
N LEU A 137 13.21 13.83 -11.35
CA LEU A 137 13.62 15.11 -11.92
C LEU A 137 12.98 15.38 -13.28
N ILE A 138 12.74 14.34 -14.08
CA ILE A 138 12.02 14.45 -15.37
C ILE A 138 10.57 14.86 -15.13
N ILE A 139 9.88 14.22 -14.18
CA ILE A 139 8.50 14.59 -13.80
C ILE A 139 8.47 16.04 -13.31
N LYS A 140 9.39 16.41 -12.39
CA LYS A 140 9.39 17.75 -11.80
C LYS A 140 9.71 18.85 -12.80
N PHE A 141 10.55 18.58 -13.80
CA PHE A 141 10.81 19.50 -14.90
C PHE A 141 9.52 19.81 -15.68
N ILE A 142 8.75 18.78 -16.03
CA ILE A 142 7.53 18.91 -16.83
C ILE A 142 6.42 19.64 -16.04
N GLU A 143 6.29 19.36 -14.74
CA GLU A 143 5.40 20.13 -13.85
C GLU A 143 5.74 21.63 -13.79
N MET A 144 7.03 21.95 -13.83
CA MET A 144 7.54 23.32 -13.71
C MET A 144 7.69 24.05 -15.07
N CYS A 145 7.52 23.34 -16.19
CA CYS A 145 7.66 23.90 -17.52
C CYS A 145 6.55 24.95 -17.80
N PRO A 146 6.88 26.21 -18.15
CA PRO A 146 5.88 27.28 -18.34
C PRO A 146 4.80 26.97 -19.39
N GLN A 147 5.14 26.17 -20.42
CA GLN A 147 4.21 25.82 -21.50
C GLN A 147 3.30 24.63 -21.15
N CYS A 148 3.78 23.70 -20.31
CA CYS A 148 2.99 22.55 -19.83
C CYS A 148 2.13 22.87 -18.60
N SER A 149 2.61 23.71 -17.69
CA SER A 149 1.86 24.10 -16.48
C SER A 149 0.58 24.86 -16.83
N ASN A 150 0.63 25.77 -17.81
CA ASN A 150 -0.53 26.50 -18.31
C ASN A 150 -1.53 25.64 -19.10
N THR A 151 -1.09 24.53 -19.71
CA THR A 151 -1.98 23.65 -20.51
C THR A 151 -2.72 22.59 -19.70
N HIS A 152 -2.31 22.33 -18.44
CA HIS A 152 -3.09 21.49 -17.51
C HIS A 152 -4.50 22.03 -17.21
N SER A 153 -4.74 23.33 -17.41
CA SER A 153 -6.06 23.97 -17.34
C SER A 153 -6.98 23.59 -18.52
N TYR A 154 -6.43 23.33 -19.70
CA TYR A 154 -7.19 23.21 -20.96
C TYR A 154 -7.20 21.80 -21.59
N ALA A 155 -6.30 20.91 -21.20
CA ALA A 155 -6.16 19.57 -21.79
C ALA A 155 -7.37 18.63 -21.56
N MET A 156 -8.24 18.92 -20.58
CA MET A 156 -9.47 18.17 -20.32
C MET A 156 -10.56 18.30 -21.40
N LYS A 157 -10.42 19.20 -22.41
CA LYS A 157 -11.50 19.55 -23.36
C LYS A 157 -11.24 19.25 -24.86
N ARG A 158 -10.21 18.49 -25.24
CA ARG A 158 -10.03 18.05 -26.65
C ARG A 158 -9.78 16.55 -26.79
N LYS A 159 -10.87 15.78 -26.94
CA LYS A 159 -10.86 14.60 -27.82
C LYS A 159 -10.75 15.06 -29.28
N LEU A 160 -10.13 14.21 -30.10
CA LEU A 160 -9.71 14.38 -31.49
C LEU A 160 -10.47 15.39 -32.38
N LYS A 161 -9.69 16.21 -33.10
CA LYS A 161 -9.95 16.57 -34.50
C LYS A 161 -8.61 16.65 -35.23
N LEU A 162 -8.40 15.79 -36.25
CA LEU A 162 -7.32 15.98 -37.23
C LEU A 162 -7.74 17.09 -38.21
N PRO A 163 -6.76 17.88 -38.69
CA PRO A 163 -6.75 18.37 -40.06
C PRO A 163 -5.53 17.83 -40.83
N SER A 164 -5.77 17.39 -42.05
CA SER A 164 -4.76 16.97 -43.01
C SER A 164 -4.01 18.15 -43.63
N SER A 165 -2.69 18.07 -43.79
CA SER A 165 -1.98 18.32 -45.06
C SER A 165 -0.44 18.22 -44.93
N ASN A 166 0.21 18.02 -46.08
CA ASN A 166 1.67 18.16 -46.33
C ASN A 166 2.61 17.07 -45.78
N VAL A 167 2.57 15.93 -46.46
CA VAL A 167 3.71 14.99 -46.57
C VAL A 167 4.76 15.58 -47.54
N ILE A 168 6.04 15.49 -47.17
CA ILE A 168 7.16 15.54 -48.13
C ILE A 168 7.91 14.20 -48.04
N SER A 169 8.23 13.61 -49.19
CA SER A 169 8.64 12.21 -49.32
C SER A 169 10.09 11.93 -48.92
N ALA A 170 10.32 10.79 -48.26
CA ALA A 170 11.65 10.21 -48.09
C ALA A 170 11.92 9.15 -49.17
N ASP A 171 12.39 9.58 -50.34
CA ASP A 171 12.92 8.71 -51.40
C ASP A 171 14.41 9.01 -51.64
N LYS A 172 15.28 8.24 -50.95
CA LYS A 172 16.67 7.93 -51.32
C LYS A 172 17.38 7.14 -50.19
N LEU A 173 17.25 5.82 -50.23
CA LEU A 173 18.41 4.93 -50.38
C LEU A 173 17.91 3.52 -50.72
N ALA A 174 18.00 3.13 -52.00
CA ALA A 174 17.73 1.76 -52.42
C ALA A 174 18.99 0.90 -52.20
N GLY A 175 18.84 -0.33 -51.71
CA GLY A 175 19.97 -1.25 -51.63
C GLY A 175 19.76 -2.54 -50.84
N GLN A 176 18.99 -3.48 -51.40
CA GLN A 176 19.15 -4.95 -51.26
C GLN A 176 19.02 -5.55 -49.82
N THR A 177 18.34 -6.68 -49.55
CA THR A 177 17.78 -7.77 -50.37
C THR A 177 16.66 -8.50 -49.61
N GLN A 178 15.65 -8.99 -50.35
CA GLN A 178 14.92 -10.28 -50.18
C GLN A 178 14.93 -10.95 -48.77
N ASN A 179 13.80 -11.24 -48.12
CA ASN A 179 12.79 -12.17 -48.65
C ASN A 179 11.39 -12.06 -47.98
N THR A 180 10.40 -12.61 -48.67
CA THR A 180 8.95 -12.63 -48.35
C THR A 180 8.56 -13.59 -47.23
N TYR A 181 7.50 -13.26 -46.48
CA TYR A 181 6.30 -14.10 -46.38
C TYR A 181 5.05 -13.21 -46.24
N ALA A 182 3.90 -13.69 -46.76
CA ALA A 182 2.68 -12.91 -46.91
C ALA A 182 1.61 -13.27 -45.87
N VAL A 183 0.76 -12.30 -45.53
CA VAL A 183 -0.56 -12.53 -44.93
C VAL A 183 -1.60 -11.83 -45.80
N VAL A 184 -2.66 -12.57 -46.13
CA VAL A 184 -3.74 -12.14 -47.03
C VAL A 184 -4.64 -11.13 -46.34
N LYS A 185 -4.97 -10.03 -47.04
CA LYS A 185 -6.10 -9.16 -46.70
C LYS A 185 -7.41 -9.73 -47.25
N GLN A 186 -8.48 -9.60 -46.49
CA GLN A 186 -9.83 -9.40 -47.03
C GLN A 186 -10.59 -8.39 -46.15
N ASP A 187 -11.56 -7.71 -46.75
CA ASP A 187 -12.02 -6.38 -46.34
C ASP A 187 -12.94 -6.34 -45.09
N PRO A 188 -12.93 -5.21 -44.35
CA PRO A 188 -13.94 -4.86 -43.38
C PRO A 188 -15.01 -3.96 -44.02
N ASP A 189 -16.10 -4.57 -44.49
CA ASP A 189 -17.36 -3.86 -44.76
C ASP A 189 -18.51 -4.84 -44.51
N LEU A 190 -19.20 -4.69 -43.37
CA LEU A 190 -20.61 -5.08 -43.14
C LEU A 190 -21.05 -4.75 -41.70
N LEU A 191 -22.26 -4.20 -41.58
CA LEU A 191 -23.11 -4.07 -40.38
C LEU A 191 -22.74 -2.96 -39.36
N GLU A 192 -23.19 -1.74 -39.66
CA GLU A 192 -24.01 -1.01 -38.70
C GLU A 192 -25.40 -1.69 -38.63
N GLU A 193 -25.90 -1.99 -37.42
CA GLU A 193 -27.28 -1.70 -36.98
C GLU A 193 -27.51 -2.16 -35.52
N ALA A 194 -28.46 -1.51 -34.85
CA ALA A 194 -29.01 -1.81 -33.52
C ALA A 194 -28.06 -1.73 -32.30
N PHE A 195 -28.03 -0.55 -31.66
CA PHE A 195 -28.36 -0.47 -30.23
C PHE A 195 -29.15 0.82 -29.97
N ASP A 196 -30.42 0.64 -29.59
CA ASP A 196 -31.36 1.70 -29.23
C ASP A 196 -31.12 2.17 -27.79
N GLU A 197 -31.62 3.35 -27.42
CA GLU A 197 -31.39 3.96 -26.12
C GLU A 197 -32.16 3.24 -24.99
N SER A 198 -31.56 3.16 -23.78
CA SER A 198 -32.26 2.75 -22.56
C SER A 198 -32.07 3.79 -21.44
N GLU A 199 -33.18 4.33 -20.94
CA GLU A 199 -33.31 5.52 -20.07
C GLU A 199 -32.73 5.39 -18.63
N GLU A 200 -31.98 4.33 -18.31
CA GLU A 200 -31.42 4.11 -16.96
C GLU A 200 -30.18 4.96 -16.65
N ALA A 201 -29.42 5.40 -17.68
CA ALA A 201 -28.17 6.14 -17.47
C ALA A 201 -28.37 7.60 -17.03
N THR A 202 -29.44 8.26 -17.51
CA THR A 202 -29.78 9.65 -17.20
C THR A 202 -30.47 9.79 -15.86
N THR A 203 -31.34 8.85 -15.49
CA THR A 203 -32.02 8.78 -14.19
C THR A 203 -31.01 8.76 -13.03
N ASN A 204 -29.93 7.98 -13.16
CA ASN A 204 -28.85 7.92 -12.17
C ASN A 204 -28.09 9.25 -11.96
N GLN A 205 -27.91 10.08 -12.99
CA GLN A 205 -27.27 11.39 -12.81
C GLN A 205 -28.18 12.39 -12.09
N GLN A 206 -29.49 12.35 -12.36
CA GLN A 206 -30.45 13.21 -11.69
C GLN A 206 -30.67 12.79 -10.22
N GLU A 207 -30.74 11.49 -9.93
CA GLU A 207 -30.82 10.98 -8.55
C GLU A 207 -29.57 11.31 -7.72
N VAL A 208 -28.37 11.17 -8.29
CA VAL A 208 -27.12 11.56 -7.60
C VAL A 208 -27.07 13.07 -7.34
N THR A 209 -27.55 13.89 -8.27
CA THR A 209 -27.64 15.34 -8.11
C THR A 209 -28.67 15.72 -7.04
N ASN A 210 -29.84 15.07 -7.02
CA ASN A 210 -30.87 15.29 -6.00
C ASN A 210 -30.38 14.86 -4.61
N ALA A 211 -29.72 13.72 -4.48
CA ALA A 211 -29.14 13.25 -3.21
C ALA A 211 -28.03 14.18 -2.69
N LEU A 212 -27.17 14.71 -3.59
CA LEU A 212 -26.19 15.73 -3.22
C LEU A 212 -26.87 17.04 -2.75
N ASN A 213 -27.95 17.45 -3.40
CA ASN A 213 -28.72 18.64 -3.01
C ASN A 213 -29.46 18.45 -1.67
N GLU A 214 -30.02 17.27 -1.38
CA GLU A 214 -30.59 16.96 -0.06
C GLU A 214 -29.53 16.97 1.05
N ILE A 215 -28.35 16.40 0.79
CA ILE A 215 -27.22 16.39 1.74
C ILE A 215 -26.69 17.81 2.02
N LEU A 216 -26.76 18.71 1.02
CA LEU A 216 -26.38 20.12 1.18
C LEU A 216 -27.48 20.94 1.88
N ALA A 217 -28.75 20.73 1.53
CA ALA A 217 -29.89 21.39 2.18
C ALA A 217 -30.03 20.99 3.67
N GLY A 218 -29.67 19.76 4.03
CA GLY A 218 -29.77 19.24 5.40
C GLY A 218 -28.81 19.85 6.43
N LYS A 219 -27.92 20.79 6.06
CA LYS A 219 -26.92 21.37 6.99
C LYS A 219 -27.09 22.85 7.34
N ILE A 220 -28.06 23.57 6.76
CA ILE A 220 -28.44 24.91 7.20
C ILE A 220 -29.97 25.04 7.17
N ALA A 221 -30.61 24.88 8.32
CA ALA A 221 -32.04 25.12 8.45
C ALA A 221 -32.31 26.63 8.58
N GLY A 222 -32.84 27.25 7.53
CA GLY A 222 -33.41 28.61 7.59
C GLY A 222 -32.49 29.73 7.07
N ALA A 223 -32.32 29.81 5.75
CA ALA A 223 -32.06 31.07 5.05
C ALA A 223 -32.54 30.94 3.58
N GLU A 224 -33.59 31.68 3.22
CA GLU A 224 -33.80 32.04 1.81
C GLU A 224 -32.71 33.03 1.43
N ILE A 225 -32.05 32.82 0.29
CA ILE A 225 -31.10 33.80 -0.27
C ILE A 225 -31.69 34.28 -1.60
N ASP A 226 -32.41 35.39 -1.50
CA ASP A 226 -32.74 36.24 -2.64
C ASP A 226 -31.48 36.93 -3.14
N THR A 227 -31.37 37.18 -4.45
CA THR A 227 -30.13 37.67 -5.08
C THR A 227 -30.16 39.18 -5.27
N GLU A 228 -29.73 39.95 -4.27
CA GLU A 228 -29.37 41.36 -4.45
C GLU A 228 -28.00 41.71 -3.83
N VAL A 229 -27.29 42.62 -4.49
CA VAL A 229 -25.96 43.10 -4.12
C VAL A 229 -26.09 44.47 -3.47
N HIS A 230 -25.54 44.65 -2.28
CA HIS A 230 -25.24 45.97 -1.73
C HIS A 230 -23.87 45.99 -1.04
N VAL A 231 -23.17 47.12 -1.18
CA VAL A 231 -21.85 47.45 -0.63
C VAL A 231 -22.00 48.74 0.17
N GLU A 232 -21.36 48.80 1.35
CA GLU A 232 -21.03 49.95 2.23
C GLU A 232 -21.05 49.46 3.70
N GLU A 233 -20.37 50.05 4.69
CA GLU A 233 -19.04 50.68 4.77
C GLU A 233 -18.59 50.56 6.26
N GLU A 234 -17.44 51.10 6.66
CA GLU A 234 -16.93 51.04 8.07
C GLU A 234 -17.85 51.83 9.05
N ASP A 235 -17.92 51.60 10.38
CA ASP A 235 -16.91 52.14 11.31
C ASP A 235 -17.09 51.77 12.82
N THR A 236 -15.95 51.75 13.54
CA THR A 236 -15.67 51.87 15.02
C THR A 236 -16.42 51.10 16.14
N GLY A 237 -15.65 50.59 17.14
CA GLY A 237 -16.18 50.00 18.40
C GLY A 237 -15.17 49.49 19.45
N LEU A 238 -14.25 50.34 19.93
CA LEU A 238 -13.14 50.07 20.89
C LEU A 238 -13.59 49.82 22.36
N VAL A 239 -12.88 49.17 23.32
CA VAL A 239 -11.48 48.64 23.49
C VAL A 239 -11.50 47.39 24.42
N THR A 240 -10.68 46.33 24.26
CA THR A 240 -9.43 45.99 25.03
C THR A 240 -9.01 44.56 24.60
N GLY A 241 -7.75 44.17 24.37
CA GLY A 241 -6.42 44.71 24.69
C GLY A 241 -5.59 43.53 25.24
N SER A 242 -4.69 42.87 24.51
CA SER A 242 -3.49 43.46 23.91
C SER A 242 -2.80 42.51 22.91
N VAL A 243 -2.10 43.09 21.92
CA VAL A 243 -1.23 42.39 20.97
C VAL A 243 0.18 42.95 21.10
N ILE A 244 1.21 42.09 21.17
CA ILE A 244 2.61 42.48 20.96
C ILE A 244 3.34 41.43 20.11
N PHE A 245 3.64 41.81 18.88
CA PHE A 245 4.68 41.33 17.95
C PHE A 245 4.96 42.51 16.99
N PRO A 246 6.04 42.56 16.17
CA PRO A 246 7.11 41.57 15.95
C PRO A 246 8.53 42.16 16.07
N CYS A 247 9.58 41.38 15.75
CA CYS A 247 10.51 41.65 14.63
C CYS A 247 11.83 40.88 14.72
N HIS A 248 12.35 40.53 13.55
CA HIS A 248 13.54 39.76 13.24
C HIS A 248 14.85 40.55 13.43
N LEU A 249 15.93 39.91 13.89
CA LEU A 249 17.31 40.06 13.36
C LEU A 249 18.30 39.06 14.00
N CYS A 250 19.37 38.71 13.26
CA CYS A 250 20.53 37.89 13.69
C CYS A 250 20.21 36.45 14.17
N LYS A 251 20.11 35.43 13.32
CA LYS A 251 21.08 34.97 12.28
C LYS A 251 22.49 34.61 12.77
N GLU A 252 22.70 34.21 14.04
CA GLU A 252 23.99 33.62 14.45
C GLU A 252 23.99 32.48 15.51
N VAL A 253 22.87 32.18 16.18
CA VAL A 253 22.86 31.28 17.37
C VAL A 253 22.69 29.78 17.05
N PHE A 254 22.15 29.40 15.89
CA PHE A 254 21.96 27.98 15.51
C PHE A 254 23.18 27.32 14.83
N SER A 255 24.37 27.91 14.93
CA SER A 255 25.61 27.45 14.26
C SER A 255 26.50 26.51 15.09
N LYS A 256 26.16 26.19 16.35
CA LYS A 256 27.08 25.50 17.30
C LYS A 256 26.55 24.20 17.95
N LYS A 257 25.74 23.42 17.23
CA LYS A 257 25.29 22.07 17.68
C LYS A 257 26.43 21.04 17.87
N LYS A 258 27.68 21.39 17.53
CA LYS A 258 28.88 20.54 17.63
C LYS A 258 29.59 20.55 19.00
N HIS A 259 29.13 21.34 19.97
CA HIS A 259 29.69 21.35 21.32
C HIS A 259 28.85 20.60 22.38
N LEU A 260 27.56 20.37 22.15
CA LEU A 260 26.71 19.67 23.12
C LEU A 260 27.06 18.17 23.24
N GLN A 261 27.45 17.53 22.13
CA GLN A 261 27.99 16.15 22.13
C GLN A 261 29.37 16.04 22.81
N LYS A 262 30.09 17.15 23.04
CA LYS A 262 31.39 17.15 23.73
C LYS A 262 31.26 17.31 25.26
N HIS A 263 30.04 17.51 25.78
CA HIS A 263 29.77 17.62 27.21
C HIS A 263 29.28 16.29 27.81
N ILE A 264 28.51 15.51 27.05
CA ILE A 264 28.00 14.18 27.46
C ILE A 264 29.13 13.13 27.55
N GLY A 265 30.28 13.36 26.89
CA GLY A 265 31.45 12.47 26.94
C GLY A 265 32.34 12.57 28.18
N ASN A 266 32.01 13.43 29.16
CA ASN A 266 32.89 13.72 30.31
C ASN A 266 32.40 13.14 31.66
N HIS A 267 31.30 12.37 31.69
CA HIS A 267 30.94 11.61 32.89
C HIS A 267 31.68 10.27 32.91
N GLN A 268 32.82 10.24 33.62
CA GLN A 268 33.45 9.01 34.06
C GLN A 268 32.65 8.43 35.23
N ASP A 269 32.07 7.25 35.05
CA ASP A 269 32.18 6.10 35.97
C ASP A 269 31.19 4.99 35.59
N PHE A 270 31.64 4.02 34.79
CA PHE A 270 31.43 2.57 35.00
C PHE A 270 32.20 1.78 33.91
N LYS A 271 33.09 0.87 34.31
CA LYS A 271 33.82 -0.04 33.39
C LYS A 271 33.19 -1.43 33.40
N PRO A 272 32.80 -2.00 32.25
CA PRO A 272 32.63 -3.45 32.12
C PRO A 272 33.94 -4.09 31.65
N SER A 273 34.67 -4.70 32.58
CA SER A 273 35.80 -5.59 32.28
C SER A 273 35.33 -7.05 32.30
N VAL A 274 35.27 -7.69 31.12
CA VAL A 274 34.99 -9.13 30.99
C VAL A 274 36.22 -9.84 30.41
N PRO A 275 36.83 -10.83 31.11
CA PRO A 275 37.94 -11.61 30.57
C PRO A 275 37.48 -12.62 29.51
N LEU A 276 38.30 -12.79 28.46
CA LEU A 276 38.17 -13.92 27.54
C LEU A 276 38.61 -15.22 28.22
N GLN A 277 37.68 -16.14 28.51
CA GLN A 277 38.01 -17.53 28.84
C GLN A 277 37.96 -18.43 27.60
N LYS A 278 39.10 -19.04 27.27
CA LYS A 278 39.17 -20.23 26.42
C LYS A 278 38.90 -21.46 27.28
N VAL A 279 38.04 -22.37 26.82
CA VAL A 279 38.01 -23.77 27.28
C VAL A 279 37.78 -24.68 26.06
N SER A 280 38.50 -25.80 26.00
CA SER A 280 38.38 -26.85 24.97
C SER A 280 37.94 -28.17 25.62
N PRO A 281 37.69 -29.26 24.86
CA PRO A 281 36.46 -30.05 25.03
C PRO A 281 36.50 -31.14 26.11
N SER A 282 35.36 -31.39 26.76
CA SER A 282 35.03 -32.74 27.28
C SER A 282 33.53 -32.97 27.53
N SER A 283 32.97 -33.88 26.74
CA SER A 283 32.16 -35.04 27.16
C SER A 283 31.01 -34.91 28.19
N LYS A 284 29.80 -35.20 27.68
CA LYS A 284 28.68 -35.90 28.36
C LYS A 284 27.94 -35.18 29.51
N LYS A 285 26.86 -34.48 29.15
CA LYS A 285 25.46 -34.93 29.38
C LYS A 285 24.47 -33.93 28.75
N ARG A 286 23.64 -34.38 27.80
CA ARG A 286 22.48 -33.61 27.32
C ARG A 286 21.52 -33.41 28.50
N ARG A 287 21.44 -32.20 29.05
CA ARG A 287 20.24 -31.72 29.75
C ARG A 287 19.33 -31.09 28.71
N LEU A 288 18.04 -31.43 28.73
CA LEU A 288 17.04 -30.64 28.01
C LEU A 288 17.08 -29.21 28.54
N PHE A 289 16.81 -28.23 27.68
CA PHE A 289 16.54 -26.86 28.10
C PHE A 289 15.06 -26.75 28.51
N PRO A 290 14.73 -26.48 29.78
CA PRO A 290 13.42 -25.95 30.13
C PRO A 290 13.55 -24.42 30.20
N GLN A 291 13.51 -23.76 29.03
CA GLN A 291 13.16 -22.33 29.02
C GLN A 291 11.64 -22.23 28.96
N THR A 292 11.02 -22.43 30.13
CA THR A 292 9.64 -22.00 30.36
C THR A 292 9.61 -20.47 30.33
N TYR A 293 9.27 -19.92 29.18
CA TYR A 293 8.89 -18.51 29.06
C TYR A 293 7.54 -18.32 29.77
N ASN A 294 7.58 -18.14 31.10
CA ASN A 294 6.40 -17.79 31.89
C ASN A 294 6.02 -16.33 31.65
N THR A 295 5.54 -16.02 30.45
CA THR A 295 4.66 -14.88 30.22
C THR A 295 3.27 -15.28 30.66
N SER A 296 2.81 -14.76 31.81
CA SER A 296 1.44 -14.94 32.28
C SER A 296 0.48 -14.17 31.36
N PHE A 297 -0.01 -14.83 30.33
CA PHE A 297 -0.99 -14.26 29.41
C PHE A 297 -2.32 -14.02 30.12
N VAL A 298 -2.76 -12.75 30.19
CA VAL A 298 -4.10 -12.40 30.68
C VAL A 298 -5.07 -12.46 29.50
N SER A 299 -5.30 -13.67 28.98
CA SER A 299 -6.34 -13.90 27.98
C SER A 299 -7.72 -13.75 28.61
N ARG A 300 -8.63 -13.03 27.94
CA ARG A 300 -10.04 -12.96 28.33
C ARG A 300 -10.62 -14.39 28.41
N PRO A 301 -11.42 -14.75 29.44
CA PRO A 301 -11.98 -16.09 29.55
C PRO A 301 -12.98 -16.34 28.40
N ARG A 302 -12.67 -17.34 27.57
CA ARG A 302 -13.50 -17.76 26.43
C ARG A 302 -14.90 -18.18 26.87
N ARG A 303 -15.91 -17.74 26.12
CA ARG A 303 -17.30 -18.19 26.25
C ARG A 303 -17.51 -19.46 25.42
N ALA A 304 -18.31 -20.38 25.94
CA ALA A 304 -18.66 -21.60 25.22
C ALA A 304 -19.28 -21.26 23.85
N GLY A 305 -18.83 -21.93 22.79
CA GLY A 305 -19.30 -21.72 21.41
C GLY A 305 -18.52 -20.70 20.58
N GLN A 306 -17.60 -19.91 21.16
CA GLN A 306 -16.79 -18.96 20.39
C GLN A 306 -15.79 -19.66 19.45
N GLN A 307 -15.65 -19.17 18.21
CA GLN A 307 -14.58 -19.57 17.29
C GLN A 307 -13.28 -18.89 17.71
N ARG A 308 -12.20 -19.66 17.89
CA ARG A 308 -10.87 -19.12 18.16
C ARG A 308 -10.18 -18.74 16.87
N ILE A 309 -9.72 -17.50 16.77
CA ILE A 309 -9.08 -16.97 15.58
C ILE A 309 -7.75 -16.30 15.91
N ILE A 310 -6.75 -16.57 15.06
CA ILE A 310 -5.55 -15.77 14.92
C ILE A 310 -5.57 -15.15 13.52
N LEU A 311 -5.28 -13.86 13.42
CA LEU A 311 -5.12 -13.15 12.15
C LEU A 311 -3.62 -12.99 11.86
N ASP A 312 -3.16 -13.39 10.67
CA ASP A 312 -1.79 -13.12 10.20
C ASP A 312 -1.82 -12.03 9.11
N VAL A 313 -1.28 -10.85 9.39
CA VAL A 313 -1.60 -9.60 8.67
C VAL A 313 -0.38 -8.76 8.30
N ASP A 314 -0.43 -8.12 7.13
CA ASP A 314 0.61 -7.21 6.63
C ASP A 314 0.16 -5.74 6.52
N SER A 315 -1.05 -5.44 7.00
CA SER A 315 -1.78 -4.16 6.94
C SER A 315 -2.19 -3.66 5.55
N SER A 316 -3.51 -3.62 5.34
CA SER A 316 -4.22 -2.91 4.28
C SER A 316 -5.50 -2.27 4.86
N PRO A 317 -6.15 -1.30 4.18
CA PRO A 317 -7.48 -0.83 4.61
C PRO A 317 -8.54 -1.94 4.68
N ALA A 318 -8.45 -2.95 3.81
CA ALA A 318 -9.37 -4.10 3.84
C ALA A 318 -9.04 -5.08 4.98
N ALA A 319 -7.76 -5.32 5.30
CA ALA A 319 -7.35 -6.05 6.49
C ALA A 319 -7.78 -5.33 7.78
N ALA A 320 -7.84 -3.99 7.78
CA ALA A 320 -8.40 -3.23 8.89
C ALA A 320 -9.90 -3.48 9.07
N GLN A 321 -10.67 -3.46 7.98
CA GLN A 321 -12.10 -3.85 8.01
C GLN A 321 -12.29 -5.28 8.53
N ALA A 322 -11.40 -6.21 8.15
CA ALA A 322 -11.43 -7.59 8.61
C ALA A 322 -11.09 -7.73 10.12
N ILE A 323 -10.07 -7.01 10.61
CA ILE A 323 -9.73 -6.95 12.04
C ILE A 323 -10.89 -6.35 12.83
N ILE A 324 -11.47 -5.23 12.36
CA ILE A 324 -12.63 -4.56 12.98
C ILE A 324 -13.82 -5.51 13.08
N LEU A 325 -14.12 -6.26 12.01
CA LEU A 325 -15.16 -7.28 12.01
C LEU A 325 -14.86 -8.38 13.06
N ALA A 326 -13.65 -8.95 13.07
CA ALA A 326 -13.30 -9.97 14.07
C ALA A 326 -13.33 -9.42 15.52
N ALA A 327 -12.95 -8.16 15.71
CA ALA A 327 -12.84 -7.50 17.00
C ALA A 327 -14.20 -7.16 17.64
N SER A 328 -15.21 -6.83 16.82
CA SER A 328 -16.57 -6.46 17.25
C SER A 328 -17.47 -7.65 17.59
N ARG A 329 -17.11 -8.86 17.13
CA ARG A 329 -17.99 -10.03 17.15
C ARG A 329 -17.94 -10.80 18.49
N PRO A 330 -19.08 -11.00 19.19
CA PRO A 330 -19.10 -11.68 20.50
C PRO A 330 -18.95 -13.20 20.40
N ASP A 331 -19.16 -13.78 19.22
CA ASP A 331 -18.96 -15.17 18.82
C ASP A 331 -17.51 -15.49 18.39
N ILE A 332 -16.63 -14.49 18.38
CA ILE A 332 -15.22 -14.61 18.02
C ILE A 332 -14.31 -14.42 19.25
N ASP A 333 -13.42 -15.38 19.48
CA ASP A 333 -12.28 -15.30 20.41
C ASP A 333 -11.03 -14.94 19.59
N LEU A 334 -10.87 -13.64 19.29
CA LEU A 334 -9.69 -13.08 18.61
C LEU A 334 -8.51 -13.06 19.58
N MET A 335 -7.65 -14.08 19.49
CA MET A 335 -6.58 -14.31 20.46
C MET A 335 -5.35 -13.44 20.20
N ALA A 336 -4.97 -13.27 18.93
CA ALA A 336 -3.79 -12.54 18.52
C ALA A 336 -3.88 -12.04 17.08
N ILE A 337 -3.15 -10.95 16.82
CA ILE A 337 -2.79 -10.47 15.49
C ILE A 337 -1.27 -10.68 15.33
N ASN A 338 -0.91 -11.64 14.47
CA ASN A 338 0.45 -11.90 14.06
C ASN A 338 0.78 -11.00 12.87
N CYS A 339 1.76 -10.12 13.00
CA CYS A 339 2.14 -9.22 11.92
C CYS A 339 3.24 -9.84 11.05
N VAL A 340 3.19 -9.61 9.74
CA VAL A 340 4.20 -10.01 8.75
C VAL A 340 4.54 -8.81 7.86
N ALA A 341 5.72 -8.78 7.27
CA ALA A 341 6.03 -7.79 6.24
C ALA A 341 5.30 -8.12 4.92
N GLY A 342 4.86 -7.09 4.21
CA GLY A 342 4.10 -7.24 2.96
C GLY A 342 3.87 -5.90 2.27
N ARG A 343 2.63 -5.40 2.32
CA ARG A 343 2.22 -4.08 1.83
C ARG A 343 2.97 -2.94 2.50
N VAL A 344 3.32 -3.10 3.78
CA VAL A 344 4.21 -2.23 4.58
C VAL A 344 5.28 -3.02 5.33
N SER A 345 6.16 -2.33 6.07
CA SER A 345 7.12 -2.98 6.99
C SER A 345 6.39 -3.71 8.14
N VAL A 346 6.97 -4.79 8.68
CA VAL A 346 6.33 -5.49 9.82
C VAL A 346 6.16 -4.60 11.06
N LEU A 347 7.02 -3.58 11.23
CA LEU A 347 6.88 -2.57 12.29
C LEU A 347 5.63 -1.73 12.08
N ASN A 348 5.46 -1.19 10.87
CA ASN A 348 4.26 -0.45 10.49
C ASN A 348 3.01 -1.33 10.63
N ALA A 349 3.09 -2.61 10.26
CA ALA A 349 1.99 -3.56 10.40
C ALA A 349 1.60 -3.78 11.87
N CYS A 350 2.57 -3.88 12.79
CA CYS A 350 2.31 -3.96 14.23
C CYS A 350 1.65 -2.69 14.78
N GLU A 351 2.19 -1.51 14.45
CA GLU A 351 1.59 -0.25 14.90
C GLU A 351 0.18 -0.04 14.34
N ASN A 352 -0.04 -0.39 13.08
CA ASN A 352 -1.35 -0.27 12.44
C ASN A 352 -2.36 -1.23 13.08
N ALA A 353 -1.97 -2.47 13.40
CA ALA A 353 -2.81 -3.40 14.16
C ALA A 353 -3.20 -2.83 15.54
N LEU A 354 -2.24 -2.24 16.27
CA LEU A 354 -2.51 -1.57 17.54
C LEU A 354 -3.48 -0.37 17.38
N ARG A 355 -3.29 0.49 16.37
CA ARG A 355 -4.22 1.61 16.06
C ARG A 355 -5.65 1.12 15.84
N ILE A 356 -5.81 0.02 15.08
CA ILE A 356 -7.12 -0.57 14.79
C ILE A 356 -7.76 -1.13 16.08
N LEU A 357 -7.00 -1.88 16.88
CA LEU A 357 -7.48 -2.45 18.14
C LEU A 357 -7.88 -1.38 19.17
N GLN A 358 -7.12 -0.29 19.26
CA GLN A 358 -7.43 0.86 20.13
C GLN A 358 -8.79 1.49 19.74
N VAL A 359 -9.03 1.71 18.45
CA VAL A 359 -10.32 2.21 17.93
C VAL A 359 -11.46 1.21 18.16
N CYS A 360 -11.18 -0.10 18.19
CA CYS A 360 -12.16 -1.13 18.53
C CYS A 360 -12.40 -1.31 20.05
N GLY A 361 -11.63 -0.65 20.92
CA GLY A 361 -11.63 -0.94 22.36
C GLY A 361 -11.19 -2.38 22.70
N ARG A 362 -10.32 -2.98 21.87
CA ARG A 362 -9.86 -4.38 21.95
C ARG A 362 -8.35 -4.50 22.19
N GLU A 363 -7.82 -3.63 23.04
CA GLU A 363 -6.41 -3.66 23.48
C GLU A 363 -6.04 -4.93 24.30
N ASP A 364 -7.02 -5.78 24.63
CA ASP A 364 -6.80 -7.14 25.16
C ASP A 364 -6.21 -8.13 24.13
N VAL A 365 -6.28 -7.81 22.83
CA VAL A 365 -5.78 -8.68 21.76
C VAL A 365 -4.27 -8.50 21.60
N HIS A 366 -3.52 -9.59 21.65
CA HIS A 366 -2.06 -9.55 21.52
C HIS A 366 -1.61 -9.24 20.07
N VAL A 367 -0.79 -8.21 19.88
CA VAL A 367 -0.09 -7.95 18.62
C VAL A 367 1.34 -8.51 18.69
N CYS A 368 1.69 -9.46 17.82
CA CYS A 368 2.99 -10.14 17.80
C CYS A 368 3.77 -9.81 16.51
N ARG A 369 5.02 -9.36 16.62
CA ARG A 369 5.89 -9.08 15.46
C ARG A 369 6.43 -10.37 14.86
N GLY A 370 6.26 -10.53 13.55
CA GLY A 370 6.78 -11.65 12.78
C GLY A 370 7.88 -11.30 11.79
N ALA A 371 7.92 -12.06 10.69
CA ALA A 371 8.96 -11.98 9.68
C ALA A 371 9.04 -10.59 9.01
N GLU A 372 10.23 -10.01 9.01
CA GLU A 372 10.52 -8.68 8.44
C GLU A 372 10.63 -8.67 6.91
N LYS A 373 10.81 -9.85 6.29
CA LYS A 373 11.08 -10.06 4.87
C LYS A 373 10.58 -11.44 4.47
N SER A 374 10.41 -11.67 3.17
CA SER A 374 10.18 -13.01 2.63
C SER A 374 11.35 -13.96 2.91
N LEU A 375 11.13 -15.28 2.81
CA LEU A 375 12.11 -16.33 3.13
C LEU A 375 13.46 -16.16 2.43
N LEU A 376 13.47 -15.69 1.17
CA LEU A 376 14.70 -15.40 0.42
C LEU A 376 15.20 -13.95 0.53
N GLY A 377 14.53 -13.10 1.32
CA GLY A 377 14.89 -11.70 1.54
C GLY A 377 14.71 -10.79 0.32
N LEU A 378 13.95 -11.23 -0.69
CA LEU A 378 13.79 -10.53 -1.97
C LEU A 378 12.85 -9.32 -1.89
N PHE A 379 11.87 -9.36 -0.98
CA PHE A 379 10.90 -8.30 -0.77
C PHE A 379 10.95 -7.76 0.66
N GLY A 380 10.66 -6.47 0.76
CA GLY A 380 10.57 -5.70 2.00
C GLY A 380 10.31 -4.24 1.65
N LYS A 381 9.49 -3.58 2.45
CA LYS A 381 9.15 -2.14 2.34
C LYS A 381 9.41 -1.45 3.67
N GLU A 382 9.70 -0.16 3.61
CA GLU A 382 9.91 0.69 4.79
C GLU A 382 8.76 1.69 4.99
N ASP A 383 8.07 2.10 3.91
CA ASP A 383 6.96 3.05 3.95
C ASP A 383 5.70 2.48 4.65
N ASN A 384 4.88 3.37 5.23
CA ASN A 384 3.56 3.03 5.78
C ASN A 384 2.45 3.28 4.74
N LEU A 385 1.20 2.91 5.07
CA LEU A 385 0.03 3.13 4.23
C LEU A 385 -0.27 4.63 4.06
N PRO A 386 -0.73 5.07 2.87
CA PRO A 386 -1.21 6.43 2.66
C PRO A 386 -2.62 6.58 3.25
N GLY A 387 -2.77 7.48 4.22
CA GLY A 387 -4.04 7.73 4.91
C GLY A 387 -3.79 8.39 6.27
N ALA A 388 -4.67 9.29 6.70
CA ALA A 388 -4.49 10.03 7.95
C ALA A 388 -4.56 9.12 9.19
N ALA A 389 -5.37 8.06 9.15
CA ALA A 389 -5.52 7.10 10.23
C ALA A 389 -4.18 6.43 10.62
N TRP A 390 -3.33 6.15 9.63
CA TRP A 390 -2.03 5.49 9.80
C TRP A 390 -0.95 6.40 10.41
N LEU A 391 -1.22 7.70 10.49
CA LEU A 391 -0.37 8.71 11.13
C LEU A 391 -0.84 9.07 12.55
N ARG A 392 -2.00 8.56 12.99
CA ARG A 392 -2.48 8.71 14.37
C ARG A 392 -1.42 8.17 15.34
N LYS A 393 -1.26 8.84 16.48
CA LYS A 393 -0.42 8.30 17.57
C LYS A 393 -1.02 6.99 18.03
N VAL A 394 -0.15 6.04 18.37
CA VAL A 394 -0.53 4.72 18.86
C VAL A 394 0.05 4.53 20.25
N GLU A 395 -0.75 3.95 21.13
CA GLU A 395 -0.32 3.49 22.45
C GLU A 395 -0.46 1.97 22.53
N GLY A 396 0.04 1.36 23.61
CA GLY A 396 0.14 -0.09 23.75
C GLY A 396 1.49 -0.66 23.30
N ASN A 397 1.65 -1.98 23.50
CA ASN A 397 2.92 -2.68 23.31
C ASN A 397 2.76 -3.90 22.40
N VAL A 398 3.65 -4.00 21.41
CA VAL A 398 3.87 -5.24 20.67
C VAL A 398 4.45 -6.28 21.63
N GLN A 399 3.97 -7.51 21.58
CA GLN A 399 4.44 -8.60 22.43
C GLN A 399 5.93 -8.90 22.18
N PRO A 400 6.71 -9.24 23.23
CA PRO A 400 8.12 -9.60 23.08
C PRO A 400 8.30 -10.99 22.43
N GLU A 401 7.26 -11.82 22.41
CA GLU A 401 7.24 -13.10 21.71
C GLU A 401 7.05 -12.88 20.20
N HIS A 402 7.92 -13.48 19.39
CA HIS A 402 7.85 -13.44 17.94
C HIS A 402 6.60 -14.18 17.43
N SER A 403 5.93 -13.67 16.40
CA SER A 403 4.64 -14.20 15.91
C SER A 403 4.67 -15.70 15.60
N VAL A 404 5.77 -16.18 15.00
CA VAL A 404 5.98 -17.60 14.68
C VAL A 404 6.02 -18.46 15.96
N SER A 405 6.69 -18.00 17.01
CA SER A 405 6.73 -18.71 18.30
C SER A 405 5.35 -18.68 18.99
N SER A 406 4.70 -17.52 18.98
CA SER A 406 3.33 -17.34 19.49
C SER A 406 2.33 -18.25 18.76
N LEU A 407 2.44 -18.36 17.42
CA LEU A 407 1.60 -19.24 16.62
C LEU A 407 1.80 -20.72 16.99
N ILE A 408 3.05 -21.21 16.99
CA ILE A 408 3.37 -22.60 17.38
C ILE A 408 2.84 -22.89 18.78
N ARG A 409 3.11 -22.01 19.75
CA ARG A 409 2.66 -22.16 21.14
C ARG A 409 1.14 -22.19 21.25
N CYS A 410 0.44 -21.17 20.74
CA CYS A 410 -1.01 -21.09 20.80
C CYS A 410 -1.69 -22.30 20.14
N VAL A 411 -1.19 -22.76 19.00
CA VAL A 411 -1.73 -23.92 18.26
C VAL A 411 -1.47 -25.24 19.00
N ASN A 412 -0.29 -25.43 19.57
CA ASN A 412 0.03 -26.63 20.35
C ASN A 412 -0.65 -26.67 21.73
N ASP A 413 -0.92 -25.51 22.33
CA ASP A 413 -1.68 -25.39 23.58
C ASP A 413 -3.19 -25.65 23.36
N ASN A 414 -3.69 -25.52 22.12
CA ASN A 414 -5.13 -25.61 21.77
C ASN A 414 -5.37 -26.40 20.46
N PRO A 415 -4.92 -27.67 20.38
CA PRO A 415 -4.93 -28.44 19.13
C PRO A 415 -6.36 -28.74 18.65
N GLY A 416 -6.63 -28.47 17.37
CA GLY A 416 -7.93 -28.63 16.74
C GLY A 416 -8.93 -27.51 17.03
N GLU A 417 -8.54 -26.45 17.75
CA GLU A 417 -9.45 -25.36 18.11
C GLU A 417 -9.24 -24.05 17.36
N ILE A 418 -8.01 -23.75 16.94
CA ILE A 418 -7.65 -22.45 16.36
C ILE A 418 -7.84 -22.44 14.85
N THR A 419 -8.66 -21.52 14.36
CA THR A 419 -8.69 -21.12 12.95
C THR A 419 -7.66 -20.02 12.70
N LEU A 420 -6.80 -20.22 11.70
CA LEU A 420 -5.83 -19.21 11.26
C LEU A 420 -6.34 -18.53 9.99
N VAL A 421 -6.33 -17.20 9.96
CA VAL A 421 -6.69 -16.43 8.76
C VAL A 421 -5.49 -15.59 8.33
N CYS A 422 -4.87 -15.98 7.22
CA CYS A 422 -3.76 -15.29 6.59
C CYS A 422 -4.29 -14.23 5.62
N LEU A 423 -4.13 -12.96 5.99
CA LEU A 423 -4.49 -11.78 5.21
C LEU A 423 -3.28 -11.17 4.48
N GLY A 424 -2.06 -11.51 4.90
CA GLY A 424 -0.80 -11.10 4.28
C GLY A 424 0.03 -12.25 3.72
N PRO A 425 1.31 -12.00 3.33
CA PRO A 425 2.23 -13.02 2.84
C PRO A 425 2.47 -14.17 3.83
N LEU A 426 2.52 -15.40 3.32
CA LEU A 426 2.48 -16.64 4.12
C LEU A 426 3.77 -16.97 4.90
N THR A 427 4.71 -16.03 5.03
CA THR A 427 6.04 -16.23 5.61
C THR A 427 5.98 -16.72 7.06
N ASN A 428 5.12 -16.15 7.90
CA ASN A 428 4.97 -16.55 9.30
C ASN A 428 4.51 -18.01 9.42
N LEU A 429 3.50 -18.42 8.66
CA LEU A 429 2.98 -19.79 8.66
C LEU A 429 4.00 -20.79 8.07
N ALA A 430 4.67 -20.44 6.98
CA ALA A 430 5.73 -21.29 6.41
C ALA A 430 6.90 -21.52 7.38
N LEU A 431 7.30 -20.49 8.13
CA LEU A 431 8.30 -20.62 9.20
C LEU A 431 7.79 -21.48 10.36
N ALA A 432 6.53 -21.33 10.77
CA ALA A 432 5.94 -22.15 11.82
C ALA A 432 5.95 -23.64 11.45
N LEU A 433 5.48 -23.98 10.25
CA LEU A 433 5.46 -25.34 9.70
C LEU A 433 6.86 -25.97 9.57
N ARG A 434 7.89 -25.14 9.31
CA ARG A 434 9.29 -25.61 9.19
C ARG A 434 10.00 -25.75 10.53
N LEU A 435 9.52 -25.08 11.59
CA LEU A 435 10.02 -25.22 12.95
C LEU A 435 9.28 -26.33 13.72
N ASP A 436 7.97 -26.45 13.52
CA ASP A 436 7.12 -27.49 14.09
C ASP A 436 6.07 -27.98 13.06
N PRO A 437 6.29 -29.15 12.43
CA PRO A 437 5.34 -29.74 11.48
C PRO A 437 3.96 -30.07 12.08
N LEU A 438 3.83 -30.21 13.41
CA LEU A 438 2.54 -30.52 14.05
C LEU A 438 1.53 -29.36 13.91
N VAL A 439 1.99 -28.13 13.67
CA VAL A 439 1.15 -26.95 13.42
C VAL A 439 0.10 -27.23 12.33
N ALA A 440 0.46 -27.94 11.27
CA ALA A 440 -0.48 -28.29 10.19
C ALA A 440 -1.66 -29.15 10.68
N SER A 441 -1.40 -30.11 11.57
CA SER A 441 -2.41 -31.02 12.13
C SER A 441 -3.15 -30.48 13.36
N HIS A 442 -2.60 -29.44 13.99
CA HIS A 442 -3.18 -28.81 15.19
C HIS A 442 -4.02 -27.56 14.87
N LEU A 443 -3.88 -26.98 13.68
CA LEU A 443 -4.82 -25.96 13.19
C LEU A 443 -6.18 -26.60 12.88
N LYS A 444 -7.27 -25.93 13.28
CA LYS A 444 -8.64 -26.36 12.99
C LYS A 444 -8.97 -26.16 11.51
N GLU A 445 -8.77 -24.93 11.04
CA GLU A 445 -9.01 -24.48 9.68
C GLU A 445 -7.97 -23.40 9.33
N VAL A 446 -7.63 -23.27 8.05
CA VAL A 446 -6.75 -22.20 7.55
C VAL A 446 -7.42 -21.52 6.37
N TYR A 447 -7.63 -20.21 6.49
CA TYR A 447 -8.11 -19.35 5.40
C TYR A 447 -6.95 -18.52 4.88
N ILE A 448 -6.79 -18.45 3.57
CA ILE A 448 -5.71 -17.75 2.89
C ILE A 448 -6.32 -16.75 1.92
N VAL A 449 -6.06 -15.46 2.12
CA VAL A 449 -6.40 -14.41 1.16
C VAL A 449 -5.19 -14.16 0.28
N GLY A 450 -5.34 -14.48 -1.01
CA GLY A 450 -4.28 -14.34 -1.99
C GLY A 450 -4.26 -15.47 -3.02
N GLY A 451 -3.29 -15.39 -3.92
CA GLY A 451 -3.27 -16.20 -5.14
C GLY A 451 -4.37 -15.77 -6.11
N ASN A 452 -4.35 -16.40 -7.28
CA ASN A 452 -5.27 -16.14 -8.38
C ASN A 452 -5.50 -17.42 -9.19
N ILE A 453 -6.58 -17.47 -9.97
CA ILE A 453 -6.99 -18.67 -10.72
C ILE A 453 -7.11 -18.44 -12.23
N GLU A 454 -7.29 -17.19 -12.65
CA GLU A 454 -7.33 -16.76 -14.05
C GLU A 454 -5.97 -16.28 -14.56
N GLY A 455 -4.96 -16.22 -13.69
CA GLY A 455 -3.63 -15.69 -14.02
C GLY A 455 -3.62 -14.18 -14.22
N GLN A 456 -4.57 -13.46 -13.62
CA GLN A 456 -4.59 -11.99 -13.56
C GLN A 456 -4.01 -11.53 -12.20
N GLY A 457 -2.90 -10.78 -12.21
CA GLY A 457 -2.27 -10.29 -10.98
C GLY A 457 -2.65 -8.85 -10.61
N ASP A 458 -2.61 -8.53 -9.31
CA ASP A 458 -2.81 -7.16 -8.78
C ASP A 458 -1.48 -6.39 -8.55
N PHE A 459 -0.35 -7.11 -8.57
CA PHE A 459 0.99 -6.56 -8.35
C PHE A 459 1.95 -6.82 -9.52
N SER A 460 1.78 -7.96 -10.20
CA SER A 460 2.44 -8.29 -11.47
C SER A 460 1.39 -8.61 -12.52
N SER A 461 1.81 -8.94 -13.75
CA SER A 461 0.88 -9.34 -14.81
C SER A 461 0.05 -10.59 -14.45
N CYS A 462 0.61 -11.53 -13.66
CA CYS A 462 -0.02 -12.84 -13.45
C CYS A 462 0.05 -13.42 -12.04
N ALA A 463 0.67 -12.73 -11.08
CA ALA A 463 0.73 -13.15 -9.68
C ALA A 463 0.11 -12.08 -8.76
N GLU A 464 -0.70 -12.57 -7.82
CA GLU A 464 -1.25 -11.82 -6.71
C GLU A 464 -0.14 -11.48 -5.67
N ARG A 465 -0.27 -10.32 -5.03
CA ARG A 465 0.68 -9.67 -4.13
C ARG A 465 1.20 -10.55 -2.98
N ASN A 466 0.33 -11.18 -2.19
CA ASN A 466 0.71 -11.99 -1.04
C ASN A 466 1.53 -13.22 -1.47
N PHE A 467 1.09 -13.88 -2.55
CA PHE A 467 1.82 -15.02 -3.12
C PHE A 467 3.12 -14.60 -3.81
N LEU A 468 3.17 -13.43 -4.45
CA LEU A 468 4.36 -12.91 -5.11
C LEU A 468 5.42 -12.36 -4.12
N PHE A 469 5.00 -11.85 -2.96
CA PHE A 469 5.91 -11.34 -1.94
C PHE A 469 6.79 -12.46 -1.36
N ASP A 470 6.20 -13.64 -1.11
CA ASP A 470 6.93 -14.83 -0.67
C ASP A 470 6.43 -16.11 -1.36
N PRO A 471 6.85 -16.34 -2.62
CA PRO A 471 6.45 -17.52 -3.38
C PRO A 471 6.91 -18.82 -2.73
N GLU A 472 8.09 -18.82 -2.10
CA GLU A 472 8.62 -19.95 -1.35
C GLU A 472 7.74 -20.29 -0.14
N ALA A 473 7.32 -19.30 0.63
CA ALA A 473 6.42 -19.53 1.76
C ALA A 473 5.06 -20.06 1.30
N ALA A 474 4.47 -19.46 0.25
CA ALA A 474 3.22 -19.94 -0.30
C ALA A 474 3.32 -21.38 -0.82
N HIS A 475 4.41 -21.72 -1.53
CA HIS A 475 4.69 -23.08 -1.98
C HIS A 475 4.81 -24.09 -0.82
N ILE A 476 5.45 -23.70 0.29
CA ILE A 476 5.54 -24.54 1.50
C ILE A 476 4.14 -24.73 2.11
N VAL A 477 3.37 -23.66 2.31
CA VAL A 477 2.04 -23.73 2.93
C VAL A 477 1.10 -24.63 2.11
N LEU A 478 1.04 -24.47 0.79
CA LEU A 478 0.18 -25.31 -0.05
C LEU A 478 0.59 -26.80 -0.06
N GLN A 479 1.85 -27.13 0.25
CA GLN A 479 2.30 -28.52 0.34
C GLN A 479 1.97 -29.15 1.69
N GLU A 480 2.23 -28.45 2.79
CA GLU A 480 2.17 -28.99 4.15
C GLU A 480 0.77 -28.87 4.77
N VAL A 481 0.06 -27.75 4.55
CA VAL A 481 -1.31 -27.55 5.05
C VAL A 481 -2.29 -28.22 4.09
N LYS A 482 -3.07 -29.17 4.60
CA LYS A 482 -4.17 -29.79 3.84
C LYS A 482 -5.45 -29.00 4.05
N ASP A 483 -6.27 -28.97 3.01
CA ASP A 483 -7.65 -28.47 3.04
C ASP A 483 -7.76 -26.98 3.41
N ALA A 484 -6.69 -26.21 3.18
CA ALA A 484 -6.71 -24.75 3.30
C ALA A 484 -7.73 -24.12 2.34
N VAL A 485 -8.50 -23.15 2.83
CA VAL A 485 -9.51 -22.41 2.07
C VAL A 485 -8.88 -21.15 1.48
N ILE A 486 -8.68 -21.14 0.17
CA ILE A 486 -8.12 -20.01 -0.57
C ILE A 486 -9.26 -19.12 -1.06
N LEU A 487 -9.16 -17.82 -0.73
CA LEU A 487 -9.92 -16.73 -1.31
C LEU A 487 -9.03 -16.04 -2.35
N PRO A 488 -9.10 -16.44 -3.64
CA PRO A 488 -8.25 -15.88 -4.68
C PRO A 488 -8.69 -14.47 -5.03
N TYR A 489 -7.78 -13.64 -5.57
CA TYR A 489 -8.03 -12.23 -5.86
C TYR A 489 -9.35 -11.96 -6.62
N GLU A 490 -9.69 -12.85 -7.56
CA GLU A 490 -10.90 -12.73 -8.39
C GLU A 490 -12.21 -12.84 -7.60
N ILE A 491 -12.24 -13.47 -6.41
CA ILE A 491 -13.46 -13.47 -5.56
C ILE A 491 -13.78 -12.05 -5.08
N GLY A 492 -12.73 -11.28 -4.76
CA GLY A 492 -12.86 -9.88 -4.39
C GLY A 492 -13.37 -9.00 -5.53
N GLN A 493 -12.96 -9.30 -6.77
CA GLN A 493 -13.38 -8.56 -7.97
C GLN A 493 -14.80 -8.90 -8.40
N ARG A 494 -15.22 -10.17 -8.31
CA ARG A 494 -16.59 -10.59 -8.67
C ARG A 494 -17.64 -10.16 -7.65
N HIS A 495 -17.26 -10.01 -6.38
CA HIS A 495 -18.15 -9.65 -5.28
C HIS A 495 -17.77 -8.30 -4.62
N CYS A 496 -17.44 -7.28 -5.42
CA CYS A 496 -17.18 -5.93 -4.89
C CYS A 496 -18.30 -5.45 -3.96
N ILE A 497 -17.96 -4.97 -2.75
CA ILE A 497 -18.93 -4.31 -1.87
C ILE A 497 -19.34 -2.97 -2.53
N PRO A 498 -20.63 -2.71 -2.82
CA PRO A 498 -21.05 -1.47 -3.44
C PRO A 498 -20.69 -0.26 -2.58
N PHE A 499 -20.11 0.79 -3.17
CA PHE A 499 -19.65 1.96 -2.40
C PHE A 499 -20.78 2.64 -1.61
N LYS A 500 -22.00 2.69 -2.15
CA LYS A 500 -23.20 3.17 -1.45
C LYS A 500 -23.42 2.43 -0.12
N HIS A 501 -23.21 1.11 -0.08
CA HIS A 501 -23.34 0.30 1.14
C HIS A 501 -22.25 0.65 2.16
N LEU A 502 -21.00 0.82 1.72
CA LEU A 502 -19.92 1.28 2.60
C LEU A 502 -20.23 2.67 3.17
N VAL A 503 -20.68 3.62 2.35
CA VAL A 503 -21.06 4.97 2.80
C VAL A 503 -22.19 4.91 3.83
N THR A 504 -23.23 4.08 3.64
CA THR A 504 -24.29 3.89 4.65
C THR A 504 -23.71 3.40 5.99
N CYS A 505 -22.75 2.48 5.98
CA CYS A 505 -22.09 2.00 7.20
C CYS A 505 -21.21 3.08 7.87
N LEU A 506 -20.45 3.84 7.07
CA LEU A 506 -19.55 4.87 7.57
C LEU A 506 -20.27 6.15 8.03
N ASN A 507 -21.49 6.41 7.56
CA ASN A 507 -22.32 7.52 8.05
C ASN A 507 -22.80 7.36 9.50
N ALA A 508 -22.54 6.22 10.16
CA ALA A 508 -22.82 6.04 11.59
C ALA A 508 -22.01 6.98 12.53
N GLY A 509 -20.95 7.62 12.03
CA GLY A 509 -20.20 8.65 12.78
C GLY A 509 -19.41 8.14 13.99
N THR A 510 -19.27 6.81 14.12
CA THR A 510 -18.49 6.17 15.20
C THR A 510 -16.99 6.40 15.01
N GLU A 511 -16.19 6.18 16.06
CA GLU A 511 -14.72 6.26 15.95
C GLU A 511 -14.16 5.23 14.94
N VAL A 512 -14.80 4.05 14.85
CA VAL A 512 -14.52 3.02 13.83
C VAL A 512 -14.83 3.54 12.42
N SER A 513 -15.96 4.22 12.25
CA SER A 513 -16.36 4.83 10.97
C SER A 513 -15.35 5.91 10.55
N ASN A 514 -14.98 6.82 11.46
CA ASN A 514 -14.03 7.90 11.20
C ASN A 514 -12.64 7.34 10.84
N PHE A 515 -12.15 6.35 11.60
CA PHE A 515 -10.90 5.67 11.30
C PHE A 515 -10.89 5.04 9.90
N LEU A 516 -11.98 4.36 9.51
CA LEU A 516 -12.07 3.74 8.19
C LEU A 516 -12.11 4.77 7.05
N ILE A 517 -12.82 5.90 7.21
CA ILE A 517 -12.78 7.02 6.26
C ILE A 517 -11.35 7.56 6.12
N GLU A 518 -10.66 7.78 7.25
CA GLU A 518 -9.28 8.29 7.28
C GLU A 518 -8.21 7.26 6.84
N SER A 519 -8.57 5.97 6.75
CA SER A 519 -7.66 4.88 6.40
C SER A 519 -7.32 4.79 4.91
N VAL A 520 -8.07 5.51 4.06
CA VAL A 520 -7.89 5.57 2.61
C VAL A 520 -7.62 7.00 2.16
N THR A 521 -6.93 7.14 1.03
CA THR A 521 -6.75 8.45 0.37
C THR A 521 -8.03 8.92 -0.32
N GLN A 522 -8.14 10.22 -0.61
CA GLN A 522 -9.23 10.72 -1.45
C GLN A 522 -9.24 10.09 -2.85
N GLU A 523 -8.07 9.76 -3.41
CA GLU A 523 -7.96 9.07 -4.71
C GLU A 523 -8.51 7.65 -4.65
N GLU A 524 -8.15 6.88 -3.61
CA GLU A 524 -8.72 5.55 -3.36
C GLU A 524 -10.23 5.61 -3.12
N LEU A 525 -10.72 6.60 -2.37
CA LEU A 525 -12.14 6.79 -2.11
C LEU A 525 -12.92 7.12 -3.41
N GLN A 526 -12.36 7.96 -4.28
CA GLN A 526 -12.92 8.26 -5.61
C GLN A 526 -12.88 7.06 -6.57
N LEU A 527 -11.87 6.18 -6.44
CA LEU A 527 -11.81 4.94 -7.20
C LEU A 527 -12.87 3.94 -6.72
N GLN A 528 -12.99 3.78 -5.40
CA GLN A 528 -14.01 2.93 -4.77
C GLN A 528 -15.44 3.41 -5.13
N ALA A 529 -15.68 4.72 -5.17
CA ALA A 529 -16.95 5.28 -5.62
C ALA A 529 -17.36 4.87 -7.05
N LYS A 530 -16.40 4.51 -7.91
CA LYS A 530 -16.64 4.07 -9.30
C LYS A 530 -16.64 2.55 -9.46
N THR A 531 -15.91 1.82 -8.60
CA THR A 531 -15.59 0.39 -8.80
C THR A 531 -16.12 -0.54 -7.70
N GLY A 532 -16.68 0.03 -6.63
CA GLY A 532 -16.95 -0.69 -5.39
C GLY A 532 -15.66 -0.94 -4.61
N VAL A 533 -15.75 -1.77 -3.58
CA VAL A 533 -14.64 -2.08 -2.67
C VAL A 533 -14.30 -3.57 -2.79
N VAL A 534 -13.10 -3.84 -3.28
CA VAL A 534 -12.49 -5.18 -3.31
C VAL A 534 -11.84 -5.43 -1.95
N ALA A 535 -12.42 -6.32 -1.14
CA ALA A 535 -11.97 -6.60 0.23
C ALA A 535 -12.10 -8.10 0.61
N PRO A 536 -11.41 -9.02 -0.08
CA PRO A 536 -11.45 -10.45 0.24
C PRO A 536 -10.98 -10.77 1.68
N GLU A 537 -10.22 -9.87 2.32
CA GLU A 537 -9.89 -9.95 3.75
C GLU A 537 -11.14 -9.98 4.66
N VAL A 538 -12.15 -9.15 4.36
CA VAL A 538 -13.42 -9.14 5.10
C VAL A 538 -14.18 -10.45 4.87
N PHE A 539 -14.09 -11.00 3.65
CA PHE A 539 -14.79 -12.21 3.26
C PHE A 539 -14.23 -13.44 3.98
N ALA A 540 -12.92 -13.51 4.18
CA ALA A 540 -12.29 -14.58 4.95
C ALA A 540 -12.77 -14.60 6.40
N VAL A 541 -12.79 -13.44 7.08
CA VAL A 541 -13.32 -13.34 8.46
C VAL A 541 -14.83 -13.62 8.51
N ALA A 542 -15.59 -13.13 7.52
CA ALA A 542 -17.02 -13.42 7.41
C ALA A 542 -17.30 -14.93 7.27
N MET A 543 -16.51 -15.66 6.50
CA MET A 543 -16.63 -17.12 6.34
C MET A 543 -16.24 -17.92 7.60
N VAL A 544 -15.40 -17.37 8.49
CA VAL A 544 -15.13 -17.95 9.82
C VAL A 544 -16.32 -17.75 10.77
N ILE A 545 -17.04 -16.63 10.66
CA ILE A 545 -18.25 -16.35 11.43
C ILE A 545 -19.43 -17.20 10.92
N ASP A 546 -19.66 -17.20 9.60
CA ASP A 546 -20.69 -17.99 8.92
C ASP A 546 -20.12 -18.68 7.67
N SER A 547 -19.81 -19.97 7.82
CA SER A 547 -19.31 -20.82 6.73
C SER A 547 -20.27 -20.91 5.53
N THR A 548 -21.57 -20.63 5.71
CA THR A 548 -22.58 -20.65 4.63
C THR A 548 -22.52 -19.43 3.71
N ILE A 549 -21.60 -18.49 3.96
CA ILE A 549 -21.26 -17.40 3.04
C ILE A 549 -20.53 -17.92 1.80
N ALA A 550 -19.75 -19.01 1.91
CA ALA A 550 -19.13 -19.63 0.75
C ALA A 550 -20.16 -20.52 0.02
N LEU A 551 -20.70 -20.02 -1.09
CA LEU A 551 -21.73 -20.71 -1.88
C LEU A 551 -21.12 -21.82 -2.76
N GLU A 552 -19.89 -21.61 -3.25
CA GLU A 552 -19.17 -22.59 -4.05
C GLU A 552 -17.70 -22.66 -3.63
N LYS A 553 -17.23 -23.86 -3.30
CA LYS A 553 -15.81 -24.20 -3.10
C LYS A 553 -15.46 -25.41 -3.97
N GLU A 554 -14.32 -25.36 -4.66
CA GLU A 554 -13.79 -26.47 -5.45
C GLU A 554 -12.53 -27.03 -4.78
N LYS A 555 -12.45 -28.35 -4.58
CA LYS A 555 -11.23 -29.00 -4.07
C LYS A 555 -10.31 -29.35 -5.24
N VAL A 556 -9.11 -28.78 -5.26
CA VAL A 556 -8.15 -28.93 -6.37
C VAL A 556 -6.73 -29.12 -5.87
N PHE A 557 -5.84 -29.60 -6.75
CA PHE A 557 -4.41 -29.48 -6.53
C PHE A 557 -3.94 -28.08 -6.99
N ALA A 558 -3.24 -27.37 -6.11
CA ALA A 558 -2.60 -26.08 -6.41
C ALA A 558 -1.14 -26.06 -5.93
N THR A 559 -0.30 -25.32 -6.65
CA THR A 559 1.10 -25.06 -6.31
C THR A 559 1.46 -23.62 -6.70
N VAL A 560 2.66 -23.16 -6.32
CA VAL A 560 3.18 -21.85 -6.73
C VAL A 560 4.38 -22.03 -7.66
N GLU A 561 4.44 -21.22 -8.73
CA GLU A 561 5.59 -21.14 -9.64
C GLU A 561 6.74 -20.34 -9.01
N LEU A 562 7.95 -20.92 -9.00
CA LEU A 562 9.10 -20.38 -8.26
C LEU A 562 10.25 -19.90 -9.15
N LYS A 563 10.27 -20.26 -10.43
CA LYS A 563 11.42 -20.08 -11.34
C LYS A 563 11.11 -19.23 -12.56
N GLY A 564 9.85 -19.21 -13.02
CA GLY A 564 9.46 -18.55 -14.27
C GLY A 564 9.82 -17.07 -14.34
N GLU A 565 10.34 -16.62 -15.49
CA GLU A 565 10.78 -15.23 -15.73
C GLU A 565 9.62 -14.22 -15.58
N TYR A 566 8.44 -14.59 -16.10
CA TYR A 566 7.23 -13.76 -16.07
C TYR A 566 6.17 -14.26 -15.07
N SER A 567 6.28 -15.52 -14.63
CA SER A 567 5.24 -16.24 -13.89
C SER A 567 5.58 -16.63 -12.45
N ARG A 568 6.77 -16.29 -11.94
CA ARG A 568 7.11 -16.48 -10.53
C ARG A 568 6.07 -15.83 -9.62
N GLY A 569 5.61 -16.56 -8.60
CA GLY A 569 4.57 -16.14 -7.67
C GLY A 569 3.14 -16.48 -8.12
N MET A 570 2.92 -16.88 -9.38
CA MET A 570 1.61 -17.30 -9.87
C MET A 570 1.16 -18.57 -9.13
N MET A 571 -0.11 -18.62 -8.71
CA MET A 571 -0.72 -19.86 -8.24
C MET A 571 -1.14 -20.68 -9.46
N VAL A 572 -0.58 -21.88 -9.57
CA VAL A 572 -0.87 -22.84 -10.63
C VAL A 572 -1.90 -23.83 -10.11
N VAL A 573 -3.12 -23.76 -10.65
CA VAL A 573 -4.25 -24.61 -10.28
C VAL A 573 -4.46 -25.71 -11.33
N ASP A 574 -4.50 -26.96 -10.89
CA ASP A 574 -4.62 -28.13 -11.77
C ASP A 574 -6.06 -28.62 -11.90
N GLN A 575 -6.89 -27.83 -12.59
CA GLN A 575 -8.29 -28.17 -12.86
C GLN A 575 -8.49 -29.41 -13.75
N ARG A 576 -7.43 -29.91 -14.41
CA ARG A 576 -7.50 -31.05 -15.34
C ARG A 576 -6.76 -32.30 -14.86
N GLY A 577 -6.13 -32.25 -13.68
CA GLY A 577 -5.37 -33.36 -13.10
C GLY A 577 -4.06 -33.69 -13.84
N TYR A 578 -3.47 -32.76 -14.58
CA TYR A 578 -2.24 -32.95 -15.35
C TYR A 578 -1.04 -33.37 -14.49
N PHE A 579 -0.96 -32.94 -13.22
CA PHE A 579 0.11 -33.35 -12.31
C PHE A 579 -0.13 -34.71 -11.66
N ASN A 580 -1.33 -35.29 -11.79
CA ASN A 580 -1.74 -36.53 -11.14
C ASN A 580 -1.42 -36.54 -9.63
N LYS A 581 -1.87 -35.49 -8.92
CA LYS A 581 -1.68 -35.27 -7.48
C LYS A 581 -3.01 -35.12 -6.78
N GLU A 582 -3.04 -35.58 -5.52
CA GLU A 582 -4.18 -35.38 -4.64
C GLU A 582 -4.49 -33.89 -4.42
N PRO A 583 -5.78 -33.48 -4.48
CA PRO A 583 -6.21 -32.12 -4.12
C PRO A 583 -5.75 -31.72 -2.71
N ASN A 584 -5.16 -30.53 -2.59
CA ASN A 584 -4.58 -30.01 -1.35
C ASN A 584 -5.32 -28.78 -0.79
N VAL A 585 -6.12 -28.09 -1.59
CA VAL A 585 -6.79 -26.83 -1.21
C VAL A 585 -8.24 -26.80 -1.64
N TYR A 586 -9.05 -25.98 -0.97
CA TYR A 586 -10.37 -25.55 -1.43
C TYR A 586 -10.28 -24.13 -1.97
N ILE A 587 -10.64 -23.90 -3.23
CA ILE A 587 -10.72 -22.57 -3.83
C ILE A 587 -12.17 -22.08 -3.74
N VAL A 588 -12.39 -20.91 -3.14
CA VAL A 588 -13.70 -20.24 -3.16
C VAL A 588 -13.96 -19.66 -4.54
N LYS A 589 -15.08 -20.05 -5.18
CA LYS A 589 -15.48 -19.57 -6.51
C LYS A 589 -16.64 -18.58 -6.48
N ASN A 590 -17.54 -18.71 -5.51
CA ASN A 590 -18.76 -17.90 -5.39
C ASN A 590 -19.17 -17.73 -3.92
N MET A 591 -19.79 -16.60 -3.57
CA MET A 591 -20.15 -16.27 -2.19
C MET A 591 -21.39 -15.37 -2.04
N ASP A 592 -21.99 -15.42 -0.86
CA ASP A 592 -23.12 -14.59 -0.44
C ASP A 592 -22.62 -13.22 0.03
N LEU A 593 -22.63 -12.26 -0.90
CA LEU A 593 -22.29 -10.86 -0.61
C LEU A 593 -23.29 -10.22 0.37
N GLY A 594 -24.57 -10.59 0.34
CA GLY A 594 -25.62 -10.01 1.19
C GLY A 594 -25.42 -10.33 2.67
N LYS A 595 -25.13 -11.59 3.00
CA LYS A 595 -24.75 -12.00 4.37
C LYS A 595 -23.47 -11.29 4.84
N THR A 596 -22.47 -11.20 3.95
CA THR A 596 -21.21 -10.51 4.24
C THR A 596 -21.43 -9.02 4.55
N GLN A 597 -22.27 -8.36 3.74
CA GLN A 597 -22.69 -6.97 3.95
C GLN A 597 -23.45 -6.79 5.27
N ALA A 598 -24.33 -7.73 5.62
CA ALA A 598 -25.07 -7.70 6.89
C ALA A 598 -24.15 -7.87 8.12
N LEU A 599 -23.19 -8.81 8.05
CA LEU A 599 -22.17 -8.98 9.09
C LEU A 599 -21.32 -7.71 9.25
N PHE A 600 -20.85 -7.12 8.15
CA PHE A 600 -20.05 -5.90 8.20
C PHE A 600 -20.85 -4.68 8.68
N ALA A 601 -22.11 -4.54 8.27
CA ALA A 601 -23.01 -3.50 8.78
C ALA A 601 -23.24 -3.63 10.30
N SER A 602 -23.27 -4.87 10.83
CA SER A 602 -23.45 -5.11 12.27
C SER A 602 -22.33 -4.57 13.17
N VAL A 603 -21.17 -4.20 12.59
CA VAL A 603 -20.10 -3.47 13.28
C VAL A 603 -20.54 -2.07 13.72
N PHE A 604 -21.36 -1.40 12.90
CA PHE A 604 -21.71 0.01 13.03
C PHE A 604 -23.06 0.23 13.70
N THR A 605 -23.90 -0.80 13.75
CA THR A 605 -25.08 -0.82 14.60
C THR A 605 -24.61 -0.97 16.05
N THR A 606 -24.82 0.05 16.88
CA THR A 606 -24.80 -0.13 18.33
C THR A 606 -25.71 -1.31 18.67
N PRO A 607 -25.29 -2.26 19.51
CA PRO A 607 -26.25 -3.13 20.15
C PRO A 607 -27.27 -2.22 20.83
N GLU A 608 -28.56 -2.35 20.51
CA GLU A 608 -29.58 -1.84 21.41
C GLU A 608 -29.30 -2.49 22.76
N ALA A 609 -28.93 -1.67 23.74
CA ALA A 609 -28.70 -2.11 25.10
C ALA A 609 -30.05 -2.52 25.69
N THR A 610 -30.51 -3.71 25.30
CA THR A 610 -31.51 -4.50 25.99
C THR A 610 -30.89 -5.09 27.27
N GLU A 611 -30.26 -4.21 28.06
CA GLU A 611 -30.27 -4.38 29.49
C GLU A 611 -31.74 -4.33 29.92
N GLN A 612 -32.34 -5.52 30.03
CA GLN A 612 -33.54 -5.72 30.85
C GLN A 612 -33.15 -5.53 32.32
N THR A 613 -32.81 -4.29 32.68
CA THR A 613 -32.61 -3.85 34.06
C THR A 613 -33.96 -3.94 34.75
N THR A 614 -34.22 -5.11 35.30
CA THR A 614 -35.51 -5.48 35.92
C THR A 614 -35.60 -4.78 37.27
N MET A 615 -35.91 -3.49 37.24
CA MET A 615 -36.02 -2.67 38.44
C MET A 615 -37.28 -3.09 39.21
N THR A 616 -37.09 -3.87 40.27
CA THR A 616 -38.20 -4.41 41.07
C THR A 616 -38.74 -3.33 42.00
N VAL A 617 -39.65 -2.49 41.50
CA VAL A 617 -40.31 -1.45 42.28
C VAL A 617 -41.31 -2.09 43.25
N THR A 618 -40.92 -2.20 44.51
CA THR A 618 -41.82 -2.69 45.57
C THR A 618 -42.65 -1.54 46.10
N VAL A 619 -43.88 -1.36 45.58
CA VAL A 619 -44.81 -0.33 46.06
C VAL A 619 -45.49 -0.79 47.36
N SER A 620 -44.97 -0.37 48.51
CA SER A 620 -45.59 -0.61 49.81
C SER A 620 -46.75 0.36 50.06
N GLY A 621 -47.91 0.10 49.44
CA GLY A 621 -49.14 0.86 49.64
C GLY A 621 -49.95 0.34 50.84
N SER A 622 -50.01 1.11 51.93
CA SER A 622 -50.87 0.79 53.07
C SER A 622 -52.30 1.29 52.87
N ASN A 623 -53.09 0.58 52.06
CA ASN A 623 -54.52 0.30 52.31
C ASN A 623 -55.16 -0.52 51.18
N ARG A 624 -56.25 -1.20 51.52
CA ARG A 624 -57.03 -2.05 50.61
C ARG A 624 -57.90 -1.21 49.68
N GLU A 625 -57.69 -1.31 48.38
CA GLU A 625 -58.76 -1.41 47.37
C GLU A 625 -58.13 -1.75 46.00
N HIS A 626 -58.69 -2.74 45.29
CA HIS A 626 -58.16 -3.20 44.01
C HIS A 626 -58.71 -2.37 42.85
N LEU A 627 -57.84 -1.59 42.19
CA LEU A 627 -58.11 -0.93 40.91
C LEU A 627 -57.10 -1.43 39.86
N PRO A 628 -57.54 -1.96 38.71
CA PRO A 628 -56.63 -2.40 37.65
C PRO A 628 -56.13 -1.20 36.84
N ILE A 629 -54.88 -0.79 37.06
CA ILE A 629 -54.23 0.22 36.22
C ILE A 629 -53.67 -0.45 34.96
N LEU A 630 -54.35 -0.23 33.83
CA LEU A 630 -53.83 -0.51 32.49
C LEU A 630 -52.73 0.49 32.15
N TYR A 631 -51.47 0.05 32.16
CA TYR A 631 -50.36 0.86 31.67
C TYR A 631 -50.37 0.94 30.14
N LYS A 632 -50.74 2.11 29.62
CA LYS A 632 -50.27 2.57 28.30
C LYS A 632 -48.82 3.04 28.44
N GLU A 633 -48.06 2.93 27.35
CA GLU A 633 -46.61 3.17 27.28
C GLU A 633 -46.15 4.40 28.07
N THR A 634 -45.18 4.20 28.97
CA THR A 634 -44.47 5.29 29.65
C THR A 634 -43.06 5.37 29.08
N ARG A 635 -42.81 6.32 28.19
CA ARG A 635 -41.44 6.67 27.78
C ARG A 635 -40.77 7.46 28.90
N VAL A 636 -39.64 6.96 29.39
CA VAL A 636 -38.76 7.68 30.32
C VAL A 636 -37.55 8.16 29.54
N THR A 637 -37.41 9.48 29.39
CA THR A 637 -36.20 10.10 28.84
C THR A 637 -35.24 10.37 29.99
N ILE A 638 -34.06 9.77 29.95
CA ILE A 638 -32.94 10.14 30.81
C ILE A 638 -32.25 11.34 30.16
N VAL A 639 -32.01 12.39 30.95
CA VAL A 639 -31.30 13.63 30.55
C VAL A 639 -29.84 13.51 30.91
#